data_AF-A0A7K4CWT1-F1
#
_entry.id   AF-A0A7K4CWT1-F1
#
_cell.length_a   1.000
_cell.length_b   1.000
_cell.length_c   1.000
_cell.angle_alpha   90.00
_cell.angle_beta   90.00
_cell.angle_gamma   90.00
#
_symmetry.space_group_name_H-M   'P 1'
#
loop_
_entity.id
_entity.type
_entity.pdbx_description
1 polymer ?
#
loop_
_entity_poly.entity_id
_entity_poly.type
_entity_poly.pdbx_seq_one_letter_code
_entity_poly.pdbx_strand_id
1 'polypeptide(L)'
;MVAIAIAGAIIVVAVSMPQVERIDTAAPTVSINSPTNMTYPGATQLLSITTTDDTAITATWYNFNGTNVTISSPRLVTFNPGPNTLRVWARDLAGNIGTRSVNFTIGESFKSTWDTTKTSAGSSASNQVKLPLVSAGTYNFIVDWGDGTHDTITSWNQPETTHTYASPGLCKIAIMGTLVGWSFNNDGDRLKLLEISEWNDLRLGNSANYFFGCSNLNITATDRLNLTGTTDMSYAFADCFTIKNVPWMGSWDMSNVTSTRFMFYGASLFNESIRSWNMSRVTTMQSMFARASSFNRPIGDWDTSRVTSMRDMFNGASSFNQPIGGWNTSRVTIMSSMFTNAVSFNQSIASWDVSQVSMFSYMFYGASSFNQPLQDWKTYSATRMEGMFQGASKFNQNIQEWDTSKVTNMAAMFRGASSFNSPLASWDTRRVTTMNGMFFNAIKFNQDIQDWITTNVTNMGSMFSGAIAFNQPLGYWNTSKVMFMSSMFDGASTFNQDISGWNTSSVEVMDTMFRGATTFNQPIGSWNTAGVRSMQGMFISASAFNQSINDWKTSRVESMENMFYMASAFNQDLNEWNTSSVLSMRNMFLGATAFDGKISDWDTSNVQFMDHMFDNATLFNQDIGVWNVHSVISMNAMFHGATSFDQDISTWDVSHVVNLNEMFAGAAAFDQDLGSWNVSSAIMLQDMFLGISLSTANYDSLLVGWAALPLQSNIVFDAGGSKYSAGPAQAAREYIIATFNWIIADGGQA
;
A
#
# COMPACT_ATOMS: atom_id res chain seq x y z
N MET A 1 -33.99 133.83 58.55
CA MET A 1 -32.68 133.41 59.12
C MET A 1 -32.10 132.34 58.21
N VAL A 2 -30.82 132.48 57.90
CA VAL A 2 -30.14 131.98 56.69
C VAL A 2 -29.57 130.58 56.90
N ALA A 3 -29.71 129.69 55.91
CA ALA A 3 -28.78 128.59 55.65
C ALA A 3 -28.79 128.25 54.15
N ILE A 4 -27.60 128.19 53.58
CA ILE A 4 -27.26 128.23 52.16
C ILE A 4 -27.25 126.84 51.53
N ALA A 5 -27.72 126.75 50.29
CA ALA A 5 -27.66 125.58 49.42
C ALA A 5 -26.36 125.57 48.58
N ILE A 6 -25.74 124.40 48.39
CA ILE A 6 -24.80 124.11 47.30
C ILE A 6 -24.99 122.65 46.84
N ALA A 7 -25.02 122.47 45.51
CA ALA A 7 -25.18 121.21 44.78
C ALA A 7 -23.88 120.39 44.67
N GLY A 8 -23.99 119.06 44.50
CA GLY A 8 -22.85 118.17 44.24
C GLY A 8 -23.28 116.79 43.72
N ALA A 9 -22.59 116.32 42.67
CA ALA A 9 -22.86 115.13 41.86
C ALA A 9 -22.83 113.78 42.62
N ILE A 10 -23.66 112.82 42.19
CA ILE A 10 -23.68 111.43 42.71
C ILE A 10 -22.86 110.53 41.78
N ILE A 11 -21.85 109.89 42.38
CA ILE A 11 -21.02 108.82 41.83
C ILE A 11 -21.80 107.50 41.90
N VAL A 12 -21.96 106.80 40.77
CA VAL A 12 -22.46 105.43 40.74
C VAL A 12 -21.29 104.48 41.02
N VAL A 13 -21.27 103.90 42.22
CA VAL A 13 -20.38 102.79 42.57
C VAL A 13 -21.09 101.48 42.20
N ALA A 14 -20.59 100.77 41.19
CA ALA A 14 -20.97 99.40 40.92
C ALA A 14 -20.35 98.49 41.99
N VAL A 15 -21.17 98.01 42.92
CA VAL A 15 -20.78 96.99 43.89
C VAL A 15 -20.96 95.63 43.23
N SER A 16 -19.85 94.95 42.94
CA SER A 16 -19.79 93.53 42.59
C SER A 16 -20.33 92.70 43.76
N MET A 17 -21.55 92.17 43.62
CA MET A 17 -22.06 91.14 44.52
C MET A 17 -21.30 89.82 44.27
N PRO A 18 -20.94 89.05 45.32
CA PRO A 18 -20.42 87.70 45.12
C PRO A 18 -21.52 86.85 44.46
N GLN A 19 -21.18 86.16 43.36
CA GLN A 19 -22.02 85.09 42.83
C GLN A 19 -22.23 84.06 43.95
N VAL A 20 -23.48 83.79 44.30
CA VAL A 20 -23.85 82.63 45.12
C VAL A 20 -23.44 81.41 44.31
N GLU A 21 -22.42 80.68 44.75
CA GLU A 21 -22.10 79.37 44.21
C GLU A 21 -23.37 78.51 44.32
N ARG A 22 -23.98 78.17 43.18
CA ARG A 22 -25.03 77.16 43.17
C ARG A 22 -24.38 75.88 43.65
N ILE A 23 -24.75 75.43 44.84
CA ILE A 23 -24.39 74.10 45.34
C ILE A 23 -25.03 73.12 44.37
N ASP A 24 -24.21 72.51 43.51
CA ASP A 24 -24.62 71.44 42.64
C ASP A 24 -24.90 70.20 43.50
N THR A 25 -26.15 69.74 43.43
CA THR A 25 -26.66 68.58 44.17
C THR A 25 -27.16 67.50 43.22
N ALA A 26 -27.07 67.73 41.90
CA ALA A 26 -27.49 66.77 40.91
C ALA A 26 -26.37 65.74 40.70
N ALA A 27 -26.74 64.46 40.60
CA ALA A 27 -25.76 63.43 40.26
C ALA A 27 -25.64 63.33 38.73
N PRO A 28 -24.44 63.05 38.20
CA PRO A 28 -24.22 62.92 36.77
C PRO A 28 -25.06 61.79 36.18
N THR A 29 -25.60 62.00 34.98
CA THR A 29 -26.35 60.96 34.26
C THR A 29 -25.37 60.00 33.60
N VAL A 30 -25.52 58.69 33.88
CA VAL A 30 -24.68 57.62 33.30
C VAL A 30 -25.52 56.76 32.36
N SER A 31 -25.05 56.59 31.12
CA SER A 31 -25.63 55.67 30.12
C SER A 31 -24.62 54.65 29.64
N ILE A 32 -25.02 53.38 29.63
CA ILE A 32 -24.23 52.27 29.08
C ILE A 32 -24.80 51.96 27.70
N ASN A 33 -24.06 52.31 26.65
CA ASN A 33 -24.48 52.11 25.26
C ASN A 33 -24.16 50.68 24.79
N SER A 34 -23.09 50.09 25.32
CA SER A 34 -22.70 48.70 25.10
C SER A 34 -21.79 48.25 26.26
N PRO A 35 -21.91 47.01 26.76
CA PRO A 35 -22.90 45.99 26.39
C PRO A 35 -24.33 46.35 26.83
N THR A 36 -25.34 45.83 26.12
CA THR A 36 -26.77 45.94 26.44
C THR A 36 -27.28 44.64 27.06
N ASN A 37 -28.51 44.64 27.59
CA ASN A 37 -29.10 43.46 28.24
C ASN A 37 -29.52 42.38 27.24
N MET A 38 -28.52 41.65 26.73
CA MET A 38 -28.67 40.53 25.80
C MET A 38 -27.62 39.45 26.10
N THR A 39 -27.65 38.36 25.32
CA THR A 39 -26.62 37.33 25.34
C THR A 39 -25.66 37.54 24.17
N TYR A 40 -24.36 37.53 24.44
CA TYR A 40 -23.31 37.73 23.46
C TYR A 40 -22.54 36.42 23.18
N PRO A 41 -22.19 36.12 21.91
CA PRO A 41 -21.45 34.89 21.54
C PRO A 41 -19.96 34.94 21.89
N GLY A 42 -19.39 36.14 22.02
CA GLY A 42 -17.98 36.39 22.29
C GLY A 42 -17.76 37.10 23.62
N ALA A 43 -16.71 36.72 24.36
CA ALA A 43 -16.38 37.31 25.65
C ALA A 43 -15.90 38.78 25.53
N THR A 44 -15.30 39.15 24.41
CA THR A 44 -14.77 40.51 24.19
C THR A 44 -15.86 41.38 23.61
N GLN A 45 -16.36 42.33 24.41
CA GLN A 45 -17.41 43.25 24.00
C GLN A 45 -16.90 44.69 24.07
N LEU A 46 -17.37 45.53 23.16
CA LEU A 46 -17.11 46.96 23.22
C LEU A 46 -17.85 47.56 24.42
N LEU A 47 -17.09 48.14 25.36
CA LEU A 47 -17.61 48.95 26.44
C LEU A 47 -17.70 50.40 25.96
N SER A 48 -18.93 50.90 25.78
CA SER A 48 -19.22 52.28 25.39
C SER A 48 -20.17 52.91 26.40
N ILE A 49 -19.73 54.02 27.00
CA ILE A 49 -20.44 54.73 28.07
C ILE A 49 -20.56 56.20 27.67
N THR A 50 -21.72 56.80 27.94
CA THR A 50 -21.95 58.24 27.84
C THR A 50 -22.30 58.79 29.21
N THR A 51 -21.61 59.84 29.63
CA THR A 51 -21.86 60.53 30.90
C THR A 51 -22.08 62.01 30.63
N THR A 52 -23.12 62.58 31.23
CA THR A 52 -23.50 63.99 31.06
C THR A 52 -23.92 64.58 32.39
N ASP A 53 -23.61 65.84 32.62
CA ASP A 53 -24.06 66.58 33.79
C ASP A 53 -24.14 68.08 33.49
N ASP A 54 -24.76 68.85 34.37
CA ASP A 54 -24.79 70.32 34.29
C ASP A 54 -23.48 70.96 34.79
N THR A 55 -22.64 70.20 35.51
CA THR A 55 -21.23 70.53 35.79
C THR A 55 -20.25 69.57 35.08
N ALA A 56 -18.94 69.86 35.13
CA ALA A 56 -17.95 69.04 34.43
C ALA A 56 -17.76 67.67 35.10
N ILE A 57 -17.78 66.58 34.31
CA ILE A 57 -17.43 65.23 34.78
C ILE A 57 -15.93 65.16 35.11
N THR A 58 -15.59 64.78 36.33
CA THR A 58 -14.20 64.62 36.78
C THR A 58 -13.67 63.21 36.59
N ALA A 59 -14.53 62.18 36.66
CA ALA A 59 -14.15 60.80 36.41
C ALA A 59 -15.34 59.92 36.03
N THR A 60 -15.11 58.99 35.11
CA THR A 60 -16.02 57.88 34.81
C THR A 60 -15.26 56.58 35.02
N TRP A 61 -15.83 55.63 35.76
CA TRP A 61 -15.22 54.33 35.98
C TRP A 61 -16.27 53.23 36.01
N TYR A 62 -15.84 51.99 35.77
CA TYR A 62 -16.70 50.82 35.90
C TYR A 62 -16.08 49.80 36.83
N ASN A 63 -16.91 48.90 37.36
CA ASN A 63 -16.48 47.78 38.17
C ASN A 63 -16.77 46.50 37.40
N PHE A 64 -15.72 45.71 37.22
CA PHE A 64 -15.82 44.36 36.71
C PHE A 64 -14.87 43.47 37.53
N ASN A 65 -15.38 42.33 38.02
CA ASN A 65 -14.66 41.43 38.92
C ASN A 65 -14.10 42.10 40.19
N GLY A 66 -14.81 43.08 40.75
CA GLY A 66 -14.43 43.73 42.01
C GLY A 66 -13.39 44.84 41.87
N THR A 67 -12.84 45.09 40.69
CA THR A 67 -11.86 46.17 40.45
C THR A 67 -12.52 47.37 39.76
N ASN A 68 -12.31 48.58 40.30
CA ASN A 68 -12.74 49.83 39.65
C ASN A 68 -11.71 50.27 38.60
N VAL A 69 -12.15 50.54 37.37
CA VAL A 69 -11.28 50.98 36.28
C VAL A 69 -11.84 52.22 35.60
N THR A 70 -11.03 53.29 35.56
CA THR A 70 -11.39 54.55 34.89
C THR A 70 -11.50 54.35 33.37
N ILE A 71 -12.48 55.03 32.76
CA ILE A 71 -12.73 55.01 31.32
C ILE A 71 -12.92 56.43 30.79
N SER A 72 -12.20 56.76 29.72
CA SER A 72 -12.27 58.06 29.04
C SER A 72 -12.68 57.95 27.57
N SER A 73 -12.68 56.74 27.00
CA SER A 73 -13.11 56.44 25.64
C SER A 73 -13.62 55.00 25.54
N PRO A 74 -14.46 54.68 24.52
CA PRO A 74 -14.90 53.31 24.29
C PRO A 74 -13.72 52.35 24.09
N ARG A 75 -13.80 51.16 24.70
CA ARG A 75 -12.74 50.15 24.60
C ARG A 75 -13.28 48.73 24.64
N LEU A 76 -12.53 47.77 24.10
CA LEU A 76 -12.86 46.35 24.24
C LEU A 76 -12.54 45.85 25.66
N VAL A 77 -13.49 45.13 26.25
CA VAL A 77 -13.36 44.49 27.56
C VAL A 77 -13.75 43.03 27.43
N THR A 78 -12.94 42.12 27.99
CA THR A 78 -13.23 40.68 28.02
C THR A 78 -13.99 40.33 29.30
N PHE A 79 -15.20 39.80 29.14
CA PHE A 79 -16.11 39.40 30.20
C PHE A 79 -16.06 37.88 30.46
N ASN A 80 -16.52 37.44 31.63
CA ASN A 80 -16.51 36.01 31.98
C ASN A 80 -17.66 35.28 31.25
N PRO A 81 -17.54 33.99 30.91
CA PRO A 81 -18.68 33.18 30.48
C PRO A 81 -19.83 33.19 31.49
N GLY A 82 -21.07 33.13 31.00
CA GLY A 82 -22.28 33.15 31.82
C GLY A 82 -22.79 34.56 32.15
N PRO A 83 -23.63 34.72 33.19
CA PRO A 83 -24.24 35.99 33.54
C PRO A 83 -23.21 36.98 34.10
N ASN A 84 -23.23 38.21 33.59
CA ASN A 84 -22.38 39.31 34.01
C ASN A 84 -23.23 40.52 34.42
N THR A 85 -22.74 41.26 35.41
CA THR A 85 -23.28 42.57 35.79
C THR A 85 -22.17 43.60 35.67
N LEU A 86 -22.31 44.53 34.74
CA LEU A 86 -21.42 45.68 34.63
C LEU A 86 -22.05 46.85 35.38
N ARG A 87 -21.31 47.40 36.35
CA ARG A 87 -21.70 48.63 37.05
C ARG A 87 -20.76 49.76 36.66
N VAL A 88 -21.33 50.92 36.37
CA VAL A 88 -20.63 52.13 35.92
C VAL A 88 -20.99 53.28 36.84
N TRP A 89 -20.02 54.12 37.12
CA TRP A 89 -20.18 55.34 37.90
C TRP A 89 -19.54 56.52 37.16
N ALA A 90 -20.11 57.69 37.40
CA ALA A 90 -19.50 58.97 37.03
C ALA A 90 -19.50 59.88 38.26
N ARG A 91 -18.47 60.71 38.36
CA ARG A 91 -18.36 61.77 39.37
C ARG A 91 -18.22 63.11 38.67
N ASP A 92 -18.97 64.08 39.13
CA ASP A 92 -18.92 65.46 38.67
C ASP A 92 -17.83 66.28 39.40
N LEU A 93 -17.82 67.60 39.23
CA LEU A 93 -16.87 68.50 39.88
C LEU A 93 -17.25 68.79 41.35
N ALA A 94 -18.54 68.69 41.68
CA ALA A 94 -19.08 68.91 43.03
C ALA A 94 -18.93 67.69 43.95
N GLY A 95 -18.56 66.53 43.40
CA GLY A 95 -18.37 65.28 44.10
C GLY A 95 -19.61 64.38 44.11
N ASN A 96 -20.71 64.74 43.44
CA ASN A 96 -21.88 63.86 43.32
C ASN A 96 -21.53 62.66 42.42
N ILE A 97 -22.14 61.51 42.72
CA ILE A 97 -21.86 60.25 42.01
C ILE A 97 -23.13 59.71 41.38
N GLY A 98 -23.13 59.64 40.07
CA GLY A 98 -24.13 58.93 39.26
C GLY A 98 -23.73 57.47 39.08
N THR A 99 -24.71 56.58 38.98
CA THR A 99 -24.45 55.16 38.72
C THR A 99 -25.48 54.53 37.79
N ARG A 100 -25.04 53.55 37.00
CA ARG A 100 -25.91 52.68 36.20
C ARG A 100 -25.34 51.27 36.16
N SER A 101 -26.22 50.30 35.96
CA SER A 101 -25.81 48.91 35.73
C SER A 101 -26.53 48.29 34.54
N VAL A 102 -25.88 47.32 33.93
CA VAL A 102 -26.46 46.45 32.91
C VAL A 102 -26.12 45.00 33.25
N ASN A 103 -27.12 44.14 33.17
CA ASN A 103 -26.92 42.70 33.20
C ASN A 103 -26.89 42.20 31.76
N PHE A 104 -26.00 41.29 31.44
CA PHE A 104 -25.91 40.64 30.13
C PHE A 104 -25.28 39.26 30.32
N THR A 105 -25.37 38.39 29.32
CA THR A 105 -24.80 37.03 29.41
C THR A 105 -23.76 36.85 28.33
N ILE A 106 -22.64 36.22 28.63
CA ILE A 106 -21.76 35.66 27.61
C ILE A 106 -22.16 34.20 27.45
N GLY A 107 -22.73 33.84 26.30
CA GLY A 107 -23.16 32.47 26.04
C GLY A 107 -21.98 31.53 25.90
N GLU A 108 -22.20 30.25 26.22
CA GLU A 108 -21.32 29.18 25.78
C GLU A 108 -21.43 29.09 24.25
N SER A 109 -20.31 29.01 23.55
CA SER A 109 -20.27 29.06 22.08
C SER A 109 -19.30 28.03 21.51
N PHE A 110 -19.65 27.40 20.38
CA PHE A 110 -18.71 26.57 19.65
C PHE A 110 -17.57 27.47 19.15
N LYS A 111 -16.33 27.18 19.54
CA LYS A 111 -15.16 28.00 19.22
C LYS A 111 -14.17 27.25 18.36
N SER A 112 -13.78 27.87 17.26
CA SER A 112 -12.84 27.29 16.30
C SER A 112 -11.88 28.34 15.72
N THR A 113 -10.69 27.89 15.35
CA THR A 113 -9.68 28.71 14.66
C THR A 113 -9.51 28.19 13.24
N TRP A 114 -9.51 29.10 12.27
CA TRP A 114 -9.40 28.79 10.84
C TRP A 114 -8.28 29.62 10.19
N ASP A 115 -7.72 29.12 9.10
CA ASP A 115 -6.80 29.85 8.22
C ASP A 115 -7.34 29.85 6.79
N THR A 116 -7.82 31.00 6.33
CA THR A 116 -8.48 31.11 5.03
C THR A 116 -7.56 30.80 3.85
N THR A 117 -6.24 30.85 4.06
CA THR A 117 -5.24 30.58 3.02
C THR A 117 -5.09 29.09 2.69
N LYS A 118 -5.58 28.19 3.56
CA LYS A 118 -5.47 26.73 3.39
C LYS A 118 -6.56 26.18 2.47
N THR A 119 -6.48 26.51 1.18
CA THR A 119 -7.48 26.10 0.19
C THR A 119 -7.19 24.70 -0.39
N SER A 120 -8.24 24.06 -0.87
CA SER A 120 -8.19 22.86 -1.72
C SER A 120 -9.27 22.94 -2.80
N ALA A 121 -9.31 21.97 -3.70
CA ALA A 121 -10.45 21.83 -4.61
C ALA A 121 -11.77 21.79 -3.80
N GLY A 122 -12.76 22.57 -4.21
CA GLY A 122 -14.05 22.69 -3.51
C GLY A 122 -14.12 23.74 -2.39
N SER A 123 -12.98 24.28 -1.93
CA SER A 123 -12.94 25.33 -0.92
C SER A 123 -13.53 26.66 -1.43
N SER A 124 -14.06 27.47 -0.51
CA SER A 124 -14.37 28.89 -0.76
C SER A 124 -13.08 29.67 -1.01
N ALA A 125 -13.19 30.95 -1.44
CA ALA A 125 -12.03 31.76 -1.79
C ALA A 125 -11.00 31.88 -0.64
N SER A 126 -9.77 32.26 -0.95
CA SER A 126 -8.66 32.30 0.02
C SER A 126 -8.80 33.37 1.12
N ASN A 127 -9.80 34.24 1.03
CA ASN A 127 -10.20 35.20 2.05
C ASN A 127 -11.60 34.91 2.60
N GLN A 128 -12.13 33.69 2.39
CA GLN A 128 -13.46 33.29 2.82
C GLN A 128 -13.42 32.09 3.76
N VAL A 129 -14.45 31.99 4.59
CA VAL A 129 -14.81 30.75 5.31
C VAL A 129 -16.28 30.46 5.04
N LYS A 130 -16.56 29.21 4.66
CA LYS A 130 -17.90 28.66 4.50
C LYS A 130 -18.13 27.57 5.55
N LEU A 131 -19.19 27.73 6.34
CA LEU A 131 -19.57 26.74 7.35
C LEU A 131 -20.08 25.44 6.69
N PRO A 132 -19.69 24.25 7.18
CA PRO A 132 -20.07 22.96 6.61
C PRO A 132 -21.46 22.50 7.10
N LEU A 133 -22.47 23.34 6.91
CA LEU A 133 -23.86 23.05 7.29
C LEU A 133 -24.51 22.10 6.27
N VAL A 134 -25.47 21.29 6.74
CA VAL A 134 -26.13 20.25 5.95
C VAL A 134 -27.63 20.48 5.87
N SER A 135 -28.25 20.01 4.79
CA SER A 135 -29.69 20.19 4.56
C SER A 135 -30.60 19.54 5.60
N ALA A 136 -30.13 18.48 6.25
CA ALA A 136 -30.85 17.79 7.33
C ALA A 136 -30.68 18.44 8.71
N GLY A 137 -29.90 19.52 8.81
CA GLY A 137 -29.62 20.20 10.06
C GLY A 137 -30.75 21.10 10.53
N THR A 138 -30.62 21.59 11.77
CA THR A 138 -31.54 22.57 12.39
C THR A 138 -30.70 23.73 12.90
N TYR A 139 -31.03 24.94 12.45
CA TYR A 139 -30.21 26.11 12.63
C TYR A 139 -31.03 27.28 13.16
N ASN A 140 -30.53 27.88 14.23
CA ASN A 140 -30.97 29.18 14.73
C ASN A 140 -29.85 29.69 15.65
N PHE A 141 -28.78 30.20 15.04
CA PHE A 141 -27.57 30.61 15.75
C PHE A 141 -27.04 31.93 15.22
N ILE A 142 -26.23 32.59 16.06
CA ILE A 142 -25.43 33.75 15.70
C ILE A 142 -23.99 33.29 15.55
N VAL A 143 -23.36 33.62 14.43
CA VAL A 143 -21.93 33.43 14.20
C VAL A 143 -21.22 34.76 14.33
N ASP A 144 -20.21 34.81 15.20
CA ASP A 144 -19.21 35.87 15.27
C ASP A 144 -17.99 35.40 14.47
N TRP A 145 -17.67 36.13 13.39
CA TRP A 145 -16.59 35.76 12.46
C TRP A 145 -15.19 36.13 12.96
N GLY A 146 -15.11 36.84 14.10
CA GLY A 146 -13.84 37.22 14.74
C GLY A 146 -13.20 38.48 14.18
N ASP A 147 -13.84 39.16 13.22
CA ASP A 147 -13.41 40.45 12.64
C ASP A 147 -14.30 41.63 13.08
N GLY A 148 -15.16 41.39 14.07
CA GLY A 148 -16.14 42.36 14.57
C GLY A 148 -17.49 42.32 13.85
N THR A 149 -17.65 41.45 12.85
CA THR A 149 -18.92 41.20 12.16
C THR A 149 -19.62 39.94 12.68
N HIS A 150 -20.95 39.90 12.56
CA HIS A 150 -21.75 38.76 12.98
C HIS A 150 -22.95 38.56 12.05
N ASP A 151 -23.41 37.32 11.92
CA ASP A 151 -24.60 36.97 11.14
C ASP A 151 -25.53 36.03 11.91
N THR A 152 -26.83 36.11 11.62
CA THR A 152 -27.82 35.14 12.13
C THR A 152 -28.12 34.11 11.04
N ILE A 153 -27.89 32.85 11.35
CA ILE A 153 -28.08 31.73 10.42
C ILE A 153 -29.29 30.90 10.86
N THR A 154 -30.27 30.79 9.96
CA THR A 154 -31.50 30.02 10.18
C THR A 154 -31.71 28.89 9.16
N SER A 155 -30.88 28.83 8.11
CA SER A 155 -30.89 27.77 7.10
C SER A 155 -29.47 27.41 6.66
N TRP A 156 -29.27 26.15 6.25
CA TRP A 156 -27.97 25.59 5.85
C TRP A 156 -27.37 26.22 4.58
N ASN A 157 -28.22 26.75 3.69
CA ASN A 157 -27.84 27.31 2.39
C ASN A 157 -28.00 28.83 2.31
N GLN A 158 -28.19 29.48 3.45
CA GLN A 158 -28.29 30.93 3.51
C GLN A 158 -26.96 31.57 3.04
N PRO A 159 -26.97 32.68 2.26
CA PRO A 159 -25.73 33.27 1.72
C PRO A 159 -24.69 33.60 2.80
N GLU A 160 -25.14 34.08 3.95
CA GLU A 160 -24.33 34.44 5.12
C GLU A 160 -23.63 33.24 5.77
N THR A 161 -23.86 32.00 5.32
CA THR A 161 -23.04 30.85 5.72
C THR A 161 -21.61 30.89 5.16
N THR A 162 -21.35 31.80 4.21
CA THR A 162 -20.02 32.11 3.69
C THR A 162 -19.67 33.56 4.00
N HIS A 163 -18.60 33.76 4.77
CA HIS A 163 -18.09 35.09 5.12
C HIS A 163 -16.86 35.45 4.32
N THR A 164 -16.69 36.74 4.04
CA THR A 164 -15.54 37.29 3.29
C THR A 164 -14.77 38.27 4.16
N TYR A 165 -13.53 37.93 4.47
CA TYR A 165 -12.60 38.77 5.22
C TYR A 165 -11.91 39.78 4.31
N ALA A 166 -11.56 40.94 4.89
CA ALA A 166 -10.81 42.00 4.18
C ALA A 166 -9.42 41.55 3.71
N SER A 167 -8.78 40.64 4.45
CA SER A 167 -7.48 40.05 4.11
C SER A 167 -7.47 38.56 4.46
N PRO A 168 -6.85 37.70 3.62
CA PRO A 168 -6.60 36.31 3.97
C PRO A 168 -5.82 36.15 5.28
N GLY A 169 -6.07 35.07 6.03
CA GLY A 169 -5.26 34.69 7.17
C GLY A 169 -6.02 33.96 8.27
N LEU A 170 -5.52 34.06 9.49
CA LEU A 170 -6.11 33.46 10.68
C LEU A 170 -7.38 34.19 11.11
N CYS A 171 -8.43 33.44 11.40
CA CYS A 171 -9.68 33.93 11.97
C CYS A 171 -10.15 33.01 13.11
N LYS A 172 -10.86 33.59 14.08
CA LYS A 172 -11.43 32.87 15.23
C LYS A 172 -12.93 33.02 15.18
N ILE A 173 -13.63 31.91 15.01
CA ILE A 173 -15.08 31.88 14.82
C ILE A 173 -15.72 31.36 16.09
N ALA A 174 -16.75 32.07 16.58
CA ALA A 174 -17.58 31.67 17.70
C ALA A 174 -19.05 31.55 17.26
N ILE A 175 -19.69 30.41 17.48
CA ILE A 175 -21.08 30.16 17.11
C ILE A 175 -21.92 29.91 18.36
N MET A 176 -23.01 30.66 18.53
CA MET A 176 -23.90 30.56 19.68
C MET A 176 -25.35 30.37 19.25
N GLY A 177 -26.04 29.38 19.80
CA GLY A 177 -27.43 29.05 19.52
C GLY A 177 -27.62 27.63 19.00
N THR A 178 -28.71 27.37 18.29
CA THR A 178 -29.01 26.02 17.80
C THR A 178 -28.15 25.69 16.58
N LEU A 179 -27.10 24.89 16.77
CA LEU A 179 -26.20 24.39 15.72
C LEU A 179 -26.27 22.85 15.64
N VAL A 180 -27.28 22.31 14.95
CA VAL A 180 -27.44 20.86 14.75
C VAL A 180 -27.21 20.52 13.28
N GLY A 181 -26.19 19.70 12.99
CA GLY A 181 -25.84 19.27 11.63
C GLY A 181 -24.57 19.94 11.12
N TRP A 182 -23.51 19.14 10.97
CA TRP A 182 -22.17 19.57 10.59
C TRP A 182 -21.51 18.49 9.75
N SER A 183 -21.00 18.77 8.55
CA SER A 183 -20.30 17.74 7.77
C SER A 183 -19.46 18.33 6.66
N PHE A 184 -18.15 18.10 6.73
CA PHE A 184 -17.24 18.45 5.63
C PHE A 184 -17.30 17.45 4.46
N ASN A 185 -17.51 16.16 4.75
CA ASN A 185 -17.54 15.11 3.71
C ASN A 185 -16.31 15.12 2.77
N ASN A 186 -15.12 15.39 3.32
CA ASN A 186 -13.87 15.56 2.58
C ASN A 186 -13.92 16.61 1.45
N ASP A 187 -14.77 17.62 1.60
CA ASP A 187 -14.96 18.71 0.64
C ASP A 187 -14.92 20.08 1.35
N GLY A 188 -15.10 21.16 0.59
CA GLY A 188 -15.26 22.51 1.11
C GLY A 188 -14.02 23.03 1.84
N ASP A 189 -14.26 23.74 2.94
CA ASP A 189 -13.22 24.44 3.70
C ASP A 189 -12.53 23.57 4.76
N ARG A 190 -12.56 22.24 4.61
CA ARG A 190 -12.03 21.29 5.62
C ARG A 190 -10.57 21.52 6.02
N LEU A 191 -9.73 21.98 5.08
CA LEU A 191 -8.31 22.26 5.34
C LEU A 191 -8.09 23.60 6.04
N LYS A 192 -9.08 24.49 6.00
CA LYS A 192 -9.03 25.79 6.67
C LYS A 192 -9.28 25.67 8.16
N LEU A 193 -10.04 24.67 8.62
CA LEU A 193 -10.25 24.42 10.05
C LEU A 193 -8.96 23.90 10.70
N LEU A 194 -8.38 24.70 11.59
CA LEU A 194 -7.13 24.39 12.28
C LEU A 194 -7.35 23.92 13.72
N GLU A 195 -8.34 24.46 14.41
CA GLU A 195 -8.54 24.16 15.83
C GLU A 195 -10.02 24.16 16.23
N ILE A 196 -10.39 23.26 17.13
CA ILE A 196 -11.62 23.35 17.94
C ILE A 196 -11.21 23.45 19.41
N SER A 197 -11.56 24.58 20.04
CA SER A 197 -11.17 24.91 21.42
C SER A 197 -12.34 24.87 22.41
N GLU A 198 -13.59 24.88 21.94
CA GLU A 198 -14.80 24.57 22.73
C GLU A 198 -15.89 23.96 21.83
N TRP A 199 -16.56 22.89 22.28
CA TRP A 199 -17.64 22.22 21.54
C TRP A 199 -19.00 22.90 21.74
N ASN A 200 -19.38 23.15 23.00
CA ASN A 200 -20.60 23.81 23.46
C ASN A 200 -21.84 23.49 22.61
N ASP A 201 -22.31 24.48 21.84
CA ASP A 201 -23.55 24.42 21.07
C ASP A 201 -23.51 23.45 19.87
N LEU A 202 -22.32 23.01 19.44
CA LEU A 202 -22.21 22.09 18.32
C LEU A 202 -22.83 20.73 18.65
N ARG A 203 -23.85 20.37 17.88
CA ARG A 203 -24.43 19.03 17.84
C ARG A 203 -24.30 18.48 16.43
N LEU A 204 -23.69 17.31 16.32
CA LEU A 204 -23.33 16.74 15.02
C LEU A 204 -24.54 16.41 14.13
N GLY A 205 -25.67 16.01 14.73
CA GLY A 205 -26.79 15.43 13.98
C GLY A 205 -26.41 14.05 13.44
N ASN A 206 -26.97 13.64 12.30
CA ASN A 206 -26.89 12.25 11.82
C ASN A 206 -26.44 12.09 10.36
N SER A 207 -25.69 13.07 9.84
CA SER A 207 -25.22 13.07 8.45
C SER A 207 -23.87 12.38 8.23
N ALA A 208 -23.21 11.88 9.29
CA ALA A 208 -21.86 11.33 9.25
C ALA A 208 -20.81 12.31 8.67
N ASN A 209 -19.58 11.86 8.45
CA ASN A 209 -18.51 12.60 7.76
C ASN A 209 -18.17 13.98 8.36
N TYR A 210 -18.39 14.13 9.68
CA TYR A 210 -18.37 15.39 10.41
C TYR A 210 -17.13 16.23 10.17
N PHE A 211 -15.94 15.67 10.45
CA PHE A 211 -14.62 16.28 10.24
C PHE A 211 -13.79 15.52 9.22
N PHE A 212 -14.43 14.76 8.33
CA PHE A 212 -13.73 13.97 7.32
C PHE A 212 -12.83 14.86 6.46
N GLY A 213 -11.52 14.57 6.47
CA GLY A 213 -10.51 15.25 5.66
C GLY A 213 -10.01 16.56 6.26
N CYS A 214 -10.40 16.90 7.49
CA CYS A 214 -9.83 18.03 8.23
C CYS A 214 -8.40 17.70 8.69
N SER A 215 -7.46 17.67 7.74
CA SER A 215 -6.11 17.17 7.95
C SER A 215 -5.22 18.09 8.80
N ASN A 216 -5.63 19.34 9.00
CA ASN A 216 -4.94 20.33 9.81
C ASN A 216 -5.56 20.50 11.22
N LEU A 217 -6.63 19.77 11.51
CA LEU A 217 -7.40 19.94 12.74
C LEU A 217 -6.63 19.46 13.98
N ASN A 218 -6.48 20.36 14.95
CA ASN A 218 -6.11 20.04 16.33
C ASN A 218 -7.32 20.27 17.26
N ILE A 219 -7.51 19.44 18.27
CA ILE A 219 -8.64 19.59 19.20
C ILE A 219 -8.07 19.86 20.59
N THR A 220 -8.26 21.09 21.05
CA THR A 220 -7.83 21.57 22.38
C THR A 220 -9.02 21.81 23.32
N ALA A 221 -10.21 21.37 22.89
CA ALA A 221 -11.48 21.55 23.57
C ALA A 221 -11.42 21.26 25.06
N THR A 222 -11.94 22.18 25.88
CA THR A 222 -11.95 22.05 27.35
C THR A 222 -13.23 21.42 27.90
N ASP A 223 -14.16 21.11 27.01
CA ASP A 223 -15.50 20.57 27.26
C ASP A 223 -15.76 19.30 26.42
N ARG A 224 -16.98 18.75 26.51
CA ARG A 224 -17.36 17.49 25.84
C ARG A 224 -18.26 17.78 24.66
N LEU A 225 -18.04 17.08 23.56
CA LEU A 225 -18.95 17.11 22.42
C LEU A 225 -20.32 16.52 22.80
N ASN A 226 -21.38 17.28 22.56
CA ASN A 226 -22.75 16.83 22.80
C ASN A 226 -23.25 15.95 21.65
N LEU A 227 -23.32 14.63 21.89
CA LEU A 227 -23.80 13.63 20.93
C LEU A 227 -25.31 13.35 21.03
N THR A 228 -26.08 14.20 21.73
CA THR A 228 -27.53 14.00 21.84
C THR A 228 -28.18 14.06 20.45
N GLY A 229 -28.79 12.95 20.02
CA GLY A 229 -29.42 12.79 18.70
C GLY A 229 -28.49 12.23 17.62
N THR A 230 -27.20 12.01 17.93
CA THR A 230 -26.24 11.36 17.04
C THR A 230 -26.27 9.86 17.25
N THR A 231 -26.55 9.10 16.19
CA THR A 231 -26.50 7.63 16.15
C THR A 231 -25.45 7.10 15.18
N ASP A 232 -24.94 7.91 14.25
CA ASP A 232 -23.94 7.48 13.27
C ASP A 232 -22.66 8.31 13.38
N MET A 233 -21.55 7.70 13.82
CA MET A 233 -20.23 8.34 13.89
C MET A 233 -19.33 7.98 12.70
N SER A 234 -19.92 7.53 11.59
CA SER A 234 -19.15 7.10 10.43
C SER A 234 -18.30 8.25 9.86
N TYR A 235 -17.03 7.95 9.55
CA TYR A 235 -16.06 8.91 9.01
C TYR A 235 -15.84 10.18 9.85
N ALA A 236 -16.25 10.21 11.13
CA ALA A 236 -16.26 11.44 11.92
C ALA A 236 -14.91 12.18 11.93
N PHE A 237 -13.80 11.45 12.00
CA PHE A 237 -12.43 11.95 12.01
C PHE A 237 -11.54 11.23 10.99
N ALA A 238 -12.15 10.75 9.90
CA ALA A 238 -11.38 10.14 8.83
C ALA A 238 -10.41 11.16 8.22
N ASP A 239 -9.18 10.73 7.91
CA ASP A 239 -8.08 11.51 7.36
C ASP A 239 -7.73 12.80 8.14
N CYS A 240 -8.07 12.85 9.43
CA CYS A 240 -7.55 13.85 10.37
C CYS A 240 -6.12 13.45 10.81
N PHE A 241 -5.10 13.74 9.99
CA PHE A 241 -3.73 13.29 10.26
C PHE A 241 -3.08 13.89 11.51
N THR A 242 -3.56 15.06 11.95
CA THR A 242 -2.98 15.82 13.08
C THR A 242 -3.60 15.49 14.44
N ILE A 243 -4.75 14.81 14.50
CA ILE A 243 -5.39 14.52 15.79
C ILE A 243 -4.57 13.47 16.54
N LYS A 244 -4.02 13.86 17.68
CA LYS A 244 -3.19 13.00 18.53
C LYS A 244 -3.80 12.84 19.92
N ASN A 245 -3.96 13.99 20.59
CA ASN A 245 -4.59 14.12 21.90
C ASN A 245 -5.88 14.92 21.73
N VAL A 246 -7.00 14.35 22.14
CA VAL A 246 -8.33 14.97 22.09
C VAL A 246 -8.86 14.96 23.53
N PRO A 247 -8.73 16.08 24.26
CA PRO A 247 -9.17 16.15 25.64
C PRO A 247 -10.64 15.74 25.78
N TRP A 248 -10.95 15.07 26.88
CA TRP A 248 -12.31 14.60 27.22
C TRP A 248 -12.97 13.63 26.24
N MET A 249 -12.31 13.20 25.16
CA MET A 249 -12.90 12.29 24.17
C MET A 249 -13.43 11.00 24.79
N GLY A 250 -12.71 10.41 25.75
CA GLY A 250 -13.17 9.24 26.49
C GLY A 250 -14.43 9.46 27.35
N SER A 251 -14.88 10.70 27.56
CA SER A 251 -16.10 11.06 28.30
C SER A 251 -17.30 11.39 27.40
N TRP A 252 -17.17 11.23 26.09
CA TRP A 252 -18.29 11.42 25.16
C TRP A 252 -19.35 10.31 25.34
N ASP A 253 -20.63 10.69 25.27
CA ASP A 253 -21.73 9.75 25.41
C ASP A 253 -22.01 9.01 24.09
N MET A 254 -21.43 7.81 23.96
CA MET A 254 -21.59 6.93 22.81
C MET A 254 -22.83 6.01 22.90
N SER A 255 -23.65 6.12 23.95
CA SER A 255 -24.71 5.14 24.27
C SER A 255 -25.83 5.03 23.21
N ASN A 256 -25.98 6.04 22.35
CA ASN A 256 -26.94 6.04 21.24
C ASN A 256 -26.31 5.71 19.88
N VAL A 257 -24.99 5.58 19.79
CA VAL A 257 -24.28 5.34 18.54
C VAL A 257 -24.43 3.88 18.10
N THR A 258 -24.83 3.68 16.85
CA THR A 258 -25.01 2.38 16.21
C THR A 258 -23.94 2.06 15.16
N SER A 259 -23.22 3.06 14.64
CA SER A 259 -22.17 2.87 13.64
C SER A 259 -20.93 3.72 13.95
N THR A 260 -19.75 3.12 13.85
CA THR A 260 -18.44 3.80 13.96
C THR A 260 -17.57 3.53 12.72
N ARG A 261 -18.21 3.26 11.57
CA ARG A 261 -17.54 2.93 10.30
C ARG A 261 -16.49 3.98 9.96
N PHE A 262 -15.24 3.58 9.71
CA PHE A 262 -14.18 4.50 9.27
C PHE A 262 -13.93 5.71 10.21
N MET A 263 -14.40 5.69 11.46
CA MET A 263 -14.39 6.87 12.33
C MET A 263 -13.02 7.53 12.45
N PHE A 264 -11.94 6.73 12.55
CA PHE A 264 -10.54 7.18 12.61
C PHE A 264 -9.72 6.64 11.43
N TYR A 265 -10.36 6.36 10.30
CA TYR A 265 -9.66 5.91 9.10
C TYR A 265 -8.56 6.92 8.74
N GLY A 266 -7.32 6.49 8.60
CA GLY A 266 -6.22 7.37 8.22
C GLY A 266 -5.73 8.34 9.31
N ALA A 267 -6.37 8.41 10.48
CA ALA A 267 -5.93 9.28 11.59
C ALA A 267 -4.64 8.74 12.24
N SER A 268 -3.51 8.87 11.53
CA SER A 268 -2.26 8.14 11.77
C SER A 268 -1.60 8.46 13.10
N LEU A 269 -1.83 9.65 13.67
CA LEU A 269 -1.33 10.08 14.98
C LEU A 269 -2.31 9.81 16.13
N PHE A 270 -3.54 9.38 15.85
CA PHE A 270 -4.57 9.19 16.87
C PHE A 270 -4.16 8.10 17.85
N ASN A 271 -4.11 8.44 19.14
CA ASN A 271 -3.77 7.49 20.19
C ASN A 271 -4.39 7.88 21.54
N GLU A 272 -5.62 8.40 21.53
CA GLU A 272 -6.30 8.77 22.77
C GLU A 272 -7.07 7.66 23.45
N SER A 273 -7.24 7.80 24.77
CA SER A 273 -8.05 6.89 25.56
C SER A 273 -9.55 7.05 25.25
N ILE A 274 -10.14 5.96 24.78
CA ILE A 274 -11.56 5.81 24.46
C ILE A 274 -12.18 4.59 25.17
N ARG A 275 -11.50 4.09 26.21
CA ARG A 275 -11.87 2.88 26.96
C ARG A 275 -13.29 2.96 27.53
N SER A 276 -13.71 4.15 27.99
CA SER A 276 -14.96 4.36 28.71
C SER A 276 -16.20 4.54 27.80
N TRP A 277 -16.05 4.44 26.48
CA TRP A 277 -17.19 4.54 25.57
C TRP A 277 -18.17 3.38 25.72
N ASN A 278 -19.46 3.70 25.73
CA ASN A 278 -20.52 2.69 25.68
C ASN A 278 -20.75 2.24 24.24
N MET A 279 -20.31 1.03 23.92
CA MET A 279 -20.40 0.44 22.57
C MET A 279 -21.57 -0.52 22.38
N SER A 280 -22.44 -0.69 23.40
CA SER A 280 -23.49 -1.73 23.44
C SER A 280 -24.54 -1.66 22.34
N ARG A 281 -24.63 -0.53 21.62
CA ARG A 281 -25.54 -0.35 20.48
C ARG A 281 -24.86 -0.44 19.11
N VAL A 282 -23.53 -0.47 19.06
CA VAL A 282 -22.78 -0.47 17.80
C VAL A 282 -22.93 -1.81 17.08
N THR A 283 -23.34 -1.76 15.81
CA THR A 283 -23.56 -2.94 14.97
C THR A 283 -22.43 -3.16 13.95
N THR A 284 -21.60 -2.15 13.69
CA THR A 284 -20.47 -2.27 12.76
C THR A 284 -19.28 -1.42 13.22
N MET A 285 -18.08 -2.02 13.16
CA MET A 285 -16.80 -1.38 13.46
C MET A 285 -15.89 -1.38 12.23
N GLN A 286 -16.47 -1.52 11.04
CA GLN A 286 -15.71 -1.63 9.80
C GLN A 286 -14.73 -0.46 9.64
N SER A 287 -13.45 -0.79 9.44
CA SER A 287 -12.36 0.17 9.19
C SER A 287 -12.19 1.26 10.24
N MET A 288 -12.72 1.09 11.46
CA MET A 288 -12.74 2.15 12.48
C MET A 288 -11.34 2.73 12.77
N PHE A 289 -10.31 1.88 12.83
CA PHE A 289 -8.90 2.25 13.06
C PHE A 289 -8.00 1.90 11.88
N ALA A 290 -8.56 1.67 10.69
CA ALA A 290 -7.74 1.39 9.53
C ALA A 290 -6.78 2.57 9.26
N ARG A 291 -5.48 2.28 9.14
CA ARG A 291 -4.38 3.25 8.96
C ARG A 291 -4.17 4.22 10.14
N ALA A 292 -4.81 3.99 11.29
CA ALA A 292 -4.49 4.69 12.54
C ALA A 292 -3.21 4.09 13.14
N SER A 293 -2.06 4.28 12.47
CA SER A 293 -0.82 3.56 12.72
C SER A 293 -0.26 3.69 14.14
N SER A 294 -0.56 4.80 14.84
CA SER A 294 -0.11 5.05 16.22
C SER A 294 -1.05 4.51 17.29
N PHE A 295 -2.26 4.06 16.93
CA PHE A 295 -3.28 3.69 17.89
C PHE A 295 -2.90 2.41 18.66
N ASN A 296 -2.82 2.51 19.98
CA ASN A 296 -2.48 1.39 20.86
C ASN A 296 -3.08 1.58 22.28
N ARG A 297 -4.37 1.97 22.37
CA ARG A 297 -5.05 2.19 23.66
C ARG A 297 -6.03 1.08 24.02
N PRO A 298 -6.22 0.80 25.33
CA PRO A 298 -7.11 -0.27 25.77
C PRO A 298 -8.56 -0.05 25.35
N ILE A 299 -9.13 -1.07 24.70
CA ILE A 299 -10.53 -1.12 24.23
C ILE A 299 -11.18 -2.50 24.52
N GLY A 300 -10.51 -3.33 25.32
CA GLY A 300 -10.96 -4.69 25.63
C GLY A 300 -12.28 -4.77 26.40
N ASP A 301 -12.67 -3.69 27.11
CA ASP A 301 -13.88 -3.63 27.94
C ASP A 301 -15.15 -3.24 27.16
N TRP A 302 -15.04 -2.99 25.85
CA TRP A 302 -16.19 -2.63 25.04
C TRP A 302 -17.18 -3.79 24.89
N ASP A 303 -18.48 -3.48 25.00
CA ASP A 303 -19.53 -4.42 24.64
C ASP A 303 -19.66 -4.51 23.11
N THR A 304 -19.19 -5.61 22.54
CA THR A 304 -19.25 -5.91 21.10
C THR A 304 -20.39 -6.86 20.72
N SER A 305 -21.30 -7.18 21.65
CA SER A 305 -22.31 -8.24 21.47
C SER A 305 -23.30 -8.02 20.32
N ARG A 306 -23.37 -6.81 19.76
CA ARG A 306 -24.21 -6.45 18.61
C ARG A 306 -23.46 -6.30 17.29
N VAL A 307 -22.12 -6.34 17.31
CA VAL A 307 -21.30 -6.13 16.12
C VAL A 307 -21.45 -7.31 15.17
N THR A 308 -21.73 -7.03 13.89
CA THR A 308 -21.87 -8.03 12.83
C THR A 308 -20.72 -8.02 11.83
N SER A 309 -19.96 -6.91 11.76
CA SER A 309 -18.81 -6.75 10.86
C SER A 309 -17.65 -6.04 11.56
N MET A 310 -16.47 -6.68 11.50
CA MET A 310 -15.18 -6.14 11.95
C MET A 310 -14.19 -6.00 10.78
N ARG A 311 -14.71 -5.97 9.55
CA ARG A 311 -13.91 -5.84 8.32
C ARG A 311 -12.93 -4.68 8.43
N ASP A 312 -11.66 -4.92 8.12
CA ASP A 312 -10.59 -3.91 8.08
C ASP A 312 -10.38 -3.11 9.39
N MET A 313 -10.95 -3.52 10.53
CA MET A 313 -11.00 -2.68 11.74
C MET A 313 -9.63 -2.10 12.16
N PHE A 314 -8.57 -2.90 12.07
CA PHE A 314 -7.18 -2.53 12.39
C PHE A 314 -6.24 -2.62 11.18
N ASN A 315 -6.76 -2.54 9.95
CA ASN A 315 -5.94 -2.63 8.75
C ASN A 315 -4.91 -1.48 8.69
N GLY A 316 -3.62 -1.76 8.88
CA GLY A 316 -2.54 -0.79 8.92
C GLY A 316 -2.39 -0.08 10.26
N ALA A 317 -3.08 -0.50 11.32
CA ALA A 317 -2.86 -0.04 12.70
C ALA A 317 -1.59 -0.71 13.26
N SER A 318 -0.43 -0.37 12.71
CA SER A 318 0.82 -1.09 12.90
C SER A 318 1.32 -1.18 14.34
N SER A 319 0.96 -0.22 15.21
CA SER A 319 1.32 -0.20 16.63
C SER A 319 0.32 -0.93 17.55
N PHE A 320 -0.86 -1.32 17.04
CA PHE A 320 -1.92 -1.86 17.88
C PHE A 320 -1.56 -3.24 18.44
N ASN A 321 -1.56 -3.39 19.77
CA ASN A 321 -1.27 -4.64 20.46
C ASN A 321 -1.97 -4.73 21.83
N GLN A 322 -3.25 -4.35 21.89
CA GLN A 322 -4.03 -4.33 23.14
C GLN A 322 -4.92 -5.57 23.31
N PRO A 323 -5.16 -6.02 24.56
CA PRO A 323 -5.96 -7.21 24.81
C PRO A 323 -7.42 -6.98 24.43
N ILE A 324 -7.92 -7.81 23.50
CA ILE A 324 -9.29 -7.79 22.97
C ILE A 324 -9.94 -9.18 22.97
N GLY A 325 -9.33 -10.16 23.63
CA GLY A 325 -9.89 -11.51 23.73
C GLY A 325 -11.23 -11.58 24.46
N GLY A 326 -11.55 -10.60 25.30
CA GLY A 326 -12.82 -10.51 26.04
C GLY A 326 -14.04 -10.08 25.21
N TRP A 327 -13.86 -9.71 23.94
CA TRP A 327 -14.96 -9.30 23.08
C TRP A 327 -15.93 -10.45 22.76
N ASN A 328 -17.22 -10.14 22.73
CA ASN A 328 -18.25 -11.05 22.25
C ASN A 328 -18.35 -10.95 20.71
N THR A 329 -17.90 -11.98 20.01
CA THR A 329 -17.90 -12.04 18.53
C THR A 329 -18.99 -12.94 17.95
N SER A 330 -19.91 -13.46 18.77
CA SER A 330 -20.92 -14.47 18.36
C SER A 330 -21.87 -14.04 17.23
N ARG A 331 -21.97 -12.73 16.94
CA ARG A 331 -22.77 -12.18 15.84
C ARG A 331 -21.94 -11.73 14.63
N VAL A 332 -20.62 -11.78 14.72
CA VAL A 332 -19.72 -11.33 13.65
C VAL A 332 -19.75 -12.34 12.52
N THR A 333 -19.99 -11.85 11.30
CA THR A 333 -20.03 -12.69 10.08
C THR A 333 -18.86 -12.40 9.14
N ILE A 334 -18.21 -11.24 9.29
CA ILE A 334 -17.14 -10.74 8.42
C ILE A 334 -15.97 -10.25 9.27
N MET A 335 -14.81 -10.89 9.12
CA MET A 335 -13.52 -10.50 9.73
C MET A 335 -12.42 -10.25 8.68
N SER A 336 -12.79 -10.14 7.39
CA SER A 336 -11.84 -9.90 6.31
C SER A 336 -10.92 -8.72 6.61
N SER A 337 -9.62 -8.92 6.41
CA SER A 337 -8.59 -7.90 6.57
C SER A 337 -8.50 -7.23 7.95
N MET A 338 -9.12 -7.80 9.00
CA MET A 338 -9.25 -7.13 10.30
C MET A 338 -7.91 -6.66 10.88
N PHE A 339 -6.85 -7.48 10.75
CA PHE A 339 -5.49 -7.20 11.22
C PHE A 339 -4.47 -7.10 10.08
N THR A 340 -4.91 -6.80 8.86
CA THR A 340 -4.00 -6.58 7.73
C THR A 340 -2.94 -5.54 8.10
N ASN A 341 -1.65 -5.86 7.99
CA ASN A 341 -0.51 -5.02 8.35
C ASN A 341 -0.56 -4.46 9.80
N ALA A 342 -1.28 -5.10 10.72
CA ALA A 342 -1.18 -4.83 12.15
C ALA A 342 0.08 -5.48 12.72
N VAL A 343 1.25 -4.95 12.30
CA VAL A 343 2.58 -5.56 12.48
C VAL A 343 2.88 -5.97 13.92
N SER A 344 2.44 -5.18 14.91
CA SER A 344 2.72 -5.43 16.33
C SER A 344 1.71 -6.34 17.02
N PHE A 345 0.57 -6.64 16.39
CA PHE A 345 -0.53 -7.34 17.06
C PHE A 345 -0.16 -8.79 17.38
N ASN A 346 -0.21 -9.16 18.65
CA ASN A 346 0.07 -10.52 19.12
C ASN A 346 -0.67 -10.84 20.44
N GLN A 347 -1.90 -10.34 20.60
CA GLN A 347 -2.72 -10.61 21.79
C GLN A 347 -3.65 -11.80 21.56
N SER A 348 -3.92 -12.55 22.63
CA SER A 348 -4.79 -13.73 22.55
C SER A 348 -6.22 -13.36 22.18
N ILE A 349 -6.78 -14.14 21.24
CA ILE A 349 -8.15 -14.07 20.72
C ILE A 349 -8.79 -15.47 20.66
N ALA A 350 -8.23 -16.42 21.40
CA ALA A 350 -8.68 -17.81 21.41
C ALA A 350 -10.15 -17.96 21.87
N SER A 351 -10.61 -17.06 22.74
CA SER A 351 -11.97 -17.04 23.30
C SER A 351 -13.05 -16.51 22.36
N TRP A 352 -12.70 -16.04 21.16
CA TRP A 352 -13.68 -15.52 20.21
C TRP A 352 -14.56 -16.64 19.66
N ASP A 353 -15.87 -16.41 19.70
CA ASP A 353 -16.84 -17.21 18.96
C ASP A 353 -16.85 -16.77 17.50
N VAL A 354 -16.23 -17.57 16.63
CA VAL A 354 -16.16 -17.32 15.18
C VAL A 354 -17.13 -18.21 14.39
N SER A 355 -18.09 -18.85 15.07
CA SER A 355 -18.99 -19.84 14.47
C SER A 355 -19.90 -19.31 13.37
N GLN A 356 -20.11 -18.00 13.31
CA GLN A 356 -20.90 -17.32 12.26
C GLN A 356 -20.04 -16.63 11.21
N VAL A 357 -18.71 -16.65 11.35
CA VAL A 357 -17.80 -15.94 10.43
C VAL A 357 -17.66 -16.75 9.14
N SER A 358 -18.03 -16.11 8.03
CA SER A 358 -17.96 -16.73 6.69
C SER A 358 -16.79 -16.22 5.85
N MET A 359 -16.24 -15.06 6.20
CA MET A 359 -15.17 -14.37 5.46
C MET A 359 -13.97 -14.06 6.35
N PHE A 360 -12.90 -14.84 6.20
CA PHE A 360 -11.60 -14.65 6.87
C PHE A 360 -10.50 -14.12 5.95
N SER A 361 -10.83 -13.83 4.68
CA SER A 361 -9.87 -13.38 3.67
C SER A 361 -8.94 -12.29 4.21
N TYR A 362 -7.64 -12.50 4.11
CA TYR A 362 -6.59 -11.57 4.51
C TYR A 362 -6.59 -11.14 5.99
N MET A 363 -7.30 -11.83 6.90
CA MET A 363 -7.49 -11.38 8.29
C MET A 363 -6.17 -11.01 9.01
N PHE A 364 -5.10 -11.76 8.82
CA PHE A 364 -3.76 -11.54 9.39
C PHE A 364 -2.69 -11.27 8.31
N TYR A 365 -3.08 -10.79 7.12
CA TYR A 365 -2.13 -10.46 6.07
C TYR A 365 -1.07 -9.48 6.61
N GLY A 366 0.21 -9.80 6.56
CA GLY A 366 1.30 -8.93 7.02
C GLY A 366 1.32 -8.66 8.54
N ALA A 367 0.50 -9.35 9.34
CA ALA A 367 0.56 -9.28 10.80
C ALA A 367 1.76 -10.10 11.33
N SER A 368 2.97 -9.62 11.03
CA SER A 368 4.21 -10.40 11.16
C SER A 368 4.57 -10.82 12.58
N SER A 369 4.02 -10.16 13.62
CA SER A 369 4.22 -10.57 15.02
C SER A 369 3.21 -11.61 15.52
N PHE A 370 2.11 -11.83 14.81
CA PHE A 370 1.00 -12.63 15.30
C PHE A 370 1.36 -14.12 15.38
N ASN A 371 1.22 -14.71 16.58
CA ASN A 371 1.49 -16.12 16.83
C ASN A 371 0.70 -16.63 18.06
N GLN A 372 -0.62 -16.42 18.10
CA GLN A 372 -1.47 -16.80 19.23
C GLN A 372 -2.33 -18.03 18.90
N PRO A 373 -2.62 -18.92 19.88
CA PRO A 373 -3.41 -20.13 19.65
C PRO A 373 -4.82 -19.83 19.10
N LEU A 374 -5.24 -20.61 18.11
CA LEU A 374 -6.57 -20.51 17.47
C LEU A 374 -7.29 -21.87 17.35
N GLN A 375 -6.81 -22.89 18.06
CA GLN A 375 -7.29 -24.27 17.94
C GLN A 375 -8.78 -24.44 18.30
N ASP A 376 -9.31 -23.61 19.22
CA ASP A 376 -10.68 -23.73 19.72
C ASP A 376 -11.71 -22.99 18.85
N TRP A 377 -11.26 -22.35 17.76
CA TRP A 377 -12.13 -21.64 16.83
C TRP A 377 -13.04 -22.60 16.05
N LYS A 378 -14.35 -22.32 16.08
CA LYS A 378 -15.36 -23.08 15.33
C LYS A 378 -15.53 -22.50 13.92
N THR A 379 -14.86 -23.06 12.92
CA THR A 379 -14.79 -22.48 11.56
C THR A 379 -15.81 -23.02 10.56
N TYR A 380 -16.79 -23.82 10.98
CA TYR A 380 -17.75 -24.53 10.11
C TYR A 380 -18.62 -23.63 9.20
N SER A 381 -18.58 -22.31 9.36
CA SER A 381 -19.26 -21.33 8.49
C SER A 381 -18.34 -20.67 7.47
N ALA A 382 -17.03 -20.90 7.55
CA ALA A 382 -16.04 -20.28 6.68
C ALA A 382 -16.19 -20.74 5.23
N THR A 383 -16.19 -19.77 4.31
CA THR A 383 -16.22 -20.03 2.86
C THR A 383 -15.00 -19.49 2.13
N ARG A 384 -14.35 -18.47 2.71
CA ARG A 384 -13.20 -17.76 2.15
C ARG A 384 -12.10 -17.58 3.19
N MET A 385 -10.92 -18.10 2.88
CA MET A 385 -9.71 -18.03 3.73
C MET A 385 -8.47 -17.57 2.94
N GLU A 386 -8.65 -17.05 1.72
CA GLU A 386 -7.52 -16.61 0.89
C GLU A 386 -6.66 -15.57 1.61
N GLY A 387 -5.33 -15.76 1.56
CA GLY A 387 -4.35 -14.87 2.16
C GLY A 387 -4.46 -14.66 3.68
N MET A 388 -5.23 -15.48 4.41
CA MET A 388 -5.51 -15.25 5.84
C MET A 388 -4.25 -15.02 6.68
N PHE A 389 -3.17 -15.78 6.44
CA PHE A 389 -1.88 -15.67 7.13
C PHE A 389 -0.73 -15.26 6.18
N GLN A 390 -1.05 -14.66 5.03
CA GLN A 390 -0.02 -14.23 4.08
C GLN A 390 0.92 -13.21 4.76
N GLY A 391 2.21 -13.49 4.83
CA GLY A 391 3.20 -12.61 5.47
C GLY A 391 3.14 -12.57 7.00
N ALA A 392 2.31 -13.39 7.65
CA ALA A 392 2.32 -13.59 9.10
C ALA A 392 3.54 -14.45 9.49
N SER A 393 4.74 -13.88 9.36
CA SER A 393 6.02 -14.61 9.34
C SER A 393 6.34 -15.39 10.62
N LYS A 394 5.77 -15.03 11.77
CA LYS A 394 5.92 -15.75 13.04
C LYS A 394 4.83 -16.79 13.33
N PHE A 395 3.74 -16.81 12.56
CA PHE A 395 2.60 -17.67 12.85
C PHE A 395 2.97 -19.15 12.69
N ASN A 396 2.78 -19.94 13.75
CA ASN A 396 3.01 -21.39 13.76
C ASN A 396 2.14 -22.10 14.80
N GLN A 397 0.85 -21.78 14.86
CA GLN A 397 -0.08 -22.32 15.85
C GLN A 397 -0.94 -23.44 15.29
N ASN A 398 -1.41 -24.33 16.17
CA ASN A 398 -2.27 -25.44 15.79
C ASN A 398 -3.64 -24.95 15.30
N ILE A 399 -3.99 -25.39 14.09
CA ILE A 399 -5.25 -25.12 13.39
C ILE A 399 -5.77 -26.39 12.69
N GLN A 400 -5.28 -27.57 13.09
CA GLN A 400 -5.65 -28.85 12.50
C GLN A 400 -7.15 -29.13 12.65
N GLU A 401 -7.73 -28.81 13.81
CA GLU A 401 -9.15 -29.07 14.14
C GLU A 401 -10.15 -28.11 13.49
N TRP A 402 -9.71 -27.23 12.60
CA TRP A 402 -10.61 -26.34 11.87
C TRP A 402 -11.47 -27.11 10.85
N ASP A 403 -12.77 -26.84 10.86
CA ASP A 403 -13.68 -27.29 9.80
C ASP A 403 -13.52 -26.39 8.57
N THR A 404 -12.97 -26.95 7.50
CA THR A 404 -12.79 -26.30 6.19
C THR A 404 -13.76 -26.78 5.12
N SER A 405 -14.77 -27.61 5.48
CA SER A 405 -15.65 -28.32 4.53
C SER A 405 -16.46 -27.41 3.59
N LYS A 406 -16.59 -26.13 3.93
CA LYS A 406 -17.28 -25.10 3.11
C LYS A 406 -16.33 -24.14 2.39
N VAL A 407 -15.03 -24.22 2.63
CA VAL A 407 -14.04 -23.33 2.03
C VAL A 407 -13.84 -23.68 0.56
N THR A 408 -13.92 -22.69 -0.31
CA THR A 408 -13.72 -22.87 -1.77
C THR A 408 -12.41 -22.26 -2.26
N ASN A 409 -11.81 -21.33 -1.50
CA ASN A 409 -10.60 -20.60 -1.89
C ASN A 409 -9.60 -20.58 -0.73
N MET A 410 -8.41 -21.18 -0.96
CA MET A 410 -7.27 -21.19 -0.04
C MET A 410 -6.02 -20.54 -0.65
N ALA A 411 -6.18 -19.79 -1.74
CA ALA A 411 -5.07 -19.14 -2.44
C ALA A 411 -4.25 -18.27 -1.48
N ALA A 412 -2.92 -18.40 -1.55
CA ALA A 412 -1.95 -17.65 -0.76
C ALA A 412 -2.13 -17.71 0.77
N MET A 413 -2.91 -18.65 1.33
CA MET A 413 -3.28 -18.65 2.76
C MET A 413 -2.08 -18.54 3.70
N PHE A 414 -0.96 -19.21 3.40
CA PHE A 414 0.29 -19.18 4.17
C PHE A 414 1.47 -18.59 3.38
N ARG A 415 1.20 -17.80 2.32
CA ARG A 415 2.26 -17.20 1.50
C ARG A 415 3.18 -16.33 2.35
N GLY A 416 4.45 -16.67 2.46
CA GLY A 416 5.44 -15.94 3.26
C GLY A 416 5.27 -16.10 4.78
N ALA A 417 4.42 -17.03 5.25
CA ALA A 417 4.37 -17.44 6.65
C ALA A 417 5.59 -18.33 6.96
N SER A 418 6.78 -17.73 6.97
CA SER A 418 8.07 -18.44 6.94
C SER A 418 8.33 -19.35 8.14
N SER A 419 7.66 -19.13 9.28
CA SER A 419 7.76 -20.00 10.46
C SER A 419 6.71 -21.12 10.51
N PHE A 420 5.72 -21.10 9.62
CA PHE A 420 4.57 -22.00 9.68
C PHE A 420 4.96 -23.44 9.32
N ASN A 421 4.67 -24.37 10.22
CA ASN A 421 4.88 -25.81 10.07
C ASN A 421 3.92 -26.60 10.97
N SER A 422 2.67 -26.14 11.12
CA SER A 422 1.66 -26.79 11.96
C SER A 422 0.80 -27.77 11.15
N PRO A 423 0.39 -28.94 11.69
CA PRO A 423 -0.33 -29.96 10.94
C PRO A 423 -1.66 -29.47 10.32
N LEU A 424 -2.02 -30.02 9.15
CA LEU A 424 -3.25 -29.70 8.42
C LEU A 424 -3.98 -30.94 7.84
N ALA A 425 -3.63 -32.14 8.30
CA ALA A 425 -4.09 -33.39 7.69
C ALA A 425 -5.62 -33.58 7.72
N SER A 426 -6.31 -33.06 8.75
CA SER A 426 -7.76 -33.21 8.92
C SER A 426 -8.61 -32.20 8.13
N TRP A 427 -8.00 -31.29 7.37
CA TRP A 427 -8.74 -30.32 6.59
C TRP A 427 -9.53 -30.98 5.46
N ASP A 428 -10.83 -30.72 5.40
CA ASP A 428 -11.68 -31.11 4.28
C ASP A 428 -11.52 -30.10 3.13
N THR A 429 -10.83 -30.52 2.07
CA THR A 429 -10.56 -29.68 0.90
C THR A 429 -11.47 -29.99 -0.30
N ARG A 430 -12.50 -30.83 -0.16
CA ARG A 430 -13.33 -31.31 -1.30
C ARG A 430 -13.98 -30.20 -2.13
N ARG A 431 -14.25 -29.05 -1.51
CA ARG A 431 -14.87 -27.90 -2.16
C ARG A 431 -13.88 -26.86 -2.68
N VAL A 432 -12.59 -27.02 -2.38
CA VAL A 432 -11.57 -26.07 -2.79
C VAL A 432 -11.35 -26.16 -4.29
N THR A 433 -11.37 -25.01 -4.96
CA THR A 433 -11.12 -24.91 -6.40
C THR A 433 -9.79 -24.23 -6.73
N THR A 434 -9.23 -23.46 -5.80
CA THR A 434 -7.93 -22.79 -5.97
C THR A 434 -7.08 -22.83 -4.71
N MET A 435 -5.81 -23.20 -4.88
CA MET A 435 -4.76 -23.28 -3.85
C MET A 435 -3.45 -22.62 -4.32
N ASN A 436 -3.52 -21.78 -5.36
CA ASN A 436 -2.33 -21.17 -5.95
C ASN A 436 -1.55 -20.35 -4.90
N GLY A 437 -0.24 -20.53 -4.87
CA GLY A 437 0.67 -19.87 -3.94
C GLY A 437 0.41 -20.13 -2.45
N MET A 438 -0.39 -21.16 -2.07
CA MET A 438 -0.80 -21.37 -0.67
C MET A 438 0.38 -21.42 0.31
N PHE A 439 1.50 -22.04 -0.08
CA PHE A 439 2.73 -22.17 0.71
C PHE A 439 3.93 -21.46 0.05
N PHE A 440 3.69 -20.50 -0.83
CA PHE A 440 4.75 -19.72 -1.48
C PHE A 440 5.65 -19.05 -0.42
N ASN A 441 6.96 -19.31 -0.42
CA ASN A 441 7.92 -18.85 0.60
C ASN A 441 7.54 -19.24 2.05
N ALA A 442 6.76 -20.30 2.26
CA ALA A 442 6.57 -20.92 3.58
C ALA A 442 7.78 -21.83 3.89
N ILE A 443 8.94 -21.20 4.12
CA ILE A 443 10.27 -21.83 4.15
C ILE A 443 10.34 -23.10 5.03
N LYS A 444 9.67 -23.10 6.19
CA LYS A 444 9.70 -24.23 7.15
C LYS A 444 8.58 -25.25 6.97
N PHE A 445 7.62 -25.01 6.07
CA PHE A 445 6.46 -25.87 5.94
C PHE A 445 6.85 -27.25 5.40
N ASN A 446 6.55 -28.30 6.16
CA ASN A 446 6.85 -29.69 5.80
C ASN A 446 5.85 -30.66 6.47
N GLN A 447 4.56 -30.31 6.48
CA GLN A 447 3.51 -31.13 7.09
C GLN A 447 2.81 -32.01 6.07
N ASP A 448 2.44 -33.22 6.49
CA ASP A 448 1.73 -34.17 5.66
C ASP A 448 0.33 -33.66 5.30
N ILE A 449 0.04 -33.70 4.00
CA ILE A 449 -1.19 -33.24 3.35
C ILE A 449 -1.61 -34.22 2.23
N GLN A 450 -1.12 -35.46 2.27
CA GLN A 450 -1.41 -36.46 1.23
C GLN A 450 -2.92 -36.78 1.11
N ASP A 451 -3.65 -36.70 2.21
CA ASP A 451 -5.08 -37.03 2.31
C ASP A 451 -6.01 -35.90 1.81
N TRP A 452 -5.45 -34.76 1.41
CA TRP A 452 -6.24 -33.67 0.84
C TRP A 452 -6.94 -34.10 -0.45
N ILE A 453 -8.22 -33.75 -0.55
CA ILE A 453 -9.05 -34.05 -1.71
C ILE A 453 -8.97 -32.90 -2.71
N THR A 454 -8.29 -33.13 -3.84
CA THR A 454 -7.98 -32.12 -4.86
C THR A 454 -8.84 -32.21 -6.12
N THR A 455 -9.88 -33.05 -6.14
CA THR A 455 -10.70 -33.39 -7.33
C THR A 455 -11.42 -32.20 -8.00
N ASN A 456 -11.49 -31.05 -7.33
CA ASN A 456 -12.11 -29.82 -7.85
C ASN A 456 -11.10 -28.67 -8.05
N VAL A 457 -9.83 -28.88 -7.73
CA VAL A 457 -8.79 -27.85 -7.86
C VAL A 457 -8.43 -27.66 -9.32
N THR A 458 -8.40 -26.41 -9.77
CA THR A 458 -8.02 -26.04 -11.14
C THR A 458 -6.71 -25.26 -11.21
N ASN A 459 -6.25 -24.69 -10.09
CA ASN A 459 -5.04 -23.87 -10.01
C ASN A 459 -4.18 -24.23 -8.79
N MET A 460 -2.98 -24.74 -9.06
CA MET A 460 -1.92 -25.06 -8.09
C MET A 460 -0.61 -24.30 -8.38
N GLY A 461 -0.67 -23.27 -9.24
CA GLY A 461 0.49 -22.48 -9.63
C GLY A 461 1.22 -21.91 -8.42
N SER A 462 2.54 -22.05 -8.42
CA SER A 462 3.44 -21.57 -7.35
C SER A 462 3.12 -22.06 -5.94
N MET A 463 2.32 -23.13 -5.76
CA MET A 463 1.82 -23.56 -4.45
C MET A 463 2.94 -23.78 -3.42
N PHE A 464 4.05 -24.40 -3.82
CA PHE A 464 5.22 -24.68 -2.98
C PHE A 464 6.48 -23.91 -3.41
N SER A 465 6.35 -22.88 -4.23
CA SER A 465 7.53 -22.10 -4.66
C SER A 465 8.22 -21.48 -3.45
N GLY A 466 9.52 -21.73 -3.28
CA GLY A 466 10.32 -21.29 -2.15
C GLY A 466 9.98 -21.97 -0.81
N ALA A 467 9.16 -23.04 -0.80
CA ALA A 467 8.93 -23.88 0.37
C ALA A 467 10.12 -24.83 0.56
N ILE A 468 11.26 -24.27 0.98
CA ILE A 468 12.58 -24.91 0.98
C ILE A 468 12.58 -26.26 1.72
N ALA A 469 11.86 -26.39 2.83
CA ALA A 469 11.85 -27.61 3.66
C ALA A 469 10.79 -28.65 3.23
N PHE A 470 9.94 -28.33 2.26
CA PHE A 470 8.80 -29.18 1.91
C PHE A 470 9.27 -30.47 1.19
N ASN A 471 8.89 -31.63 1.73
CA ASN A 471 9.20 -32.94 1.16
C ASN A 471 8.18 -34.00 1.63
N GLN A 472 6.88 -33.75 1.43
CA GLN A 472 5.78 -34.64 1.85
C GLN A 472 5.09 -35.28 0.66
N PRO A 473 4.57 -36.52 0.79
CA PRO A 473 3.99 -37.25 -0.33
C PRO A 473 2.76 -36.55 -0.91
N LEU A 474 2.69 -36.47 -2.25
CA LEU A 474 1.59 -35.87 -3.00
C LEU A 474 1.02 -36.78 -4.10
N GLY A 475 1.51 -38.02 -4.21
CA GLY A 475 1.17 -38.93 -5.31
C GLY A 475 -0.31 -39.31 -5.40
N TYR A 476 -1.06 -39.24 -4.29
CA TYR A 476 -2.49 -39.55 -4.24
C TYR A 476 -3.41 -38.41 -4.70
N TRP A 477 -2.86 -37.23 -4.96
CA TRP A 477 -3.66 -36.08 -5.39
C TRP A 477 -4.23 -36.31 -6.77
N ASN A 478 -5.53 -36.03 -6.92
CA ASN A 478 -6.19 -35.99 -8.22
C ASN A 478 -5.96 -34.62 -8.87
N THR A 479 -5.15 -34.60 -9.92
CA THR A 479 -4.81 -33.38 -10.67
C THR A 479 -5.57 -33.23 -11.99
N SER A 480 -6.57 -34.07 -12.27
CA SER A 480 -7.19 -34.16 -13.60
C SER A 480 -7.94 -32.91 -14.06
N LYS A 481 -8.18 -31.94 -13.17
CA LYS A 481 -8.79 -30.64 -13.48
C LYS A 481 -7.82 -29.47 -13.40
N VAL A 482 -6.57 -29.72 -13.00
CA VAL A 482 -5.58 -28.66 -12.82
C VAL A 482 -5.12 -28.17 -14.19
N MET A 483 -5.27 -26.88 -14.43
CA MET A 483 -4.87 -26.20 -15.66
C MET A 483 -3.58 -25.39 -15.47
N PHE A 484 -3.33 -24.90 -14.26
CA PHE A 484 -2.20 -24.03 -13.93
C PHE A 484 -1.27 -24.69 -12.89
N MET A 485 -0.05 -25.03 -13.30
CA MET A 485 1.01 -25.63 -12.46
C MET A 485 2.36 -24.90 -12.54
N SER A 486 2.43 -23.77 -13.25
CA SER A 486 3.66 -22.99 -13.39
C SER A 486 4.30 -22.70 -12.03
N SER A 487 5.61 -22.90 -11.96
CA SER A 487 6.43 -22.67 -10.76
C SER A 487 6.00 -23.46 -9.51
N MET A 488 5.23 -24.56 -9.62
CA MET A 488 4.67 -25.26 -8.45
C MET A 488 5.70 -25.60 -7.37
N PHE A 489 6.91 -26.01 -7.75
CA PHE A 489 8.02 -26.36 -6.88
C PHE A 489 9.28 -25.49 -7.11
N ASP A 490 9.13 -24.30 -7.69
CA ASP A 490 10.23 -23.37 -7.95
C ASP A 490 10.94 -22.96 -6.65
N GLY A 491 12.17 -23.43 -6.43
CA GLY A 491 12.97 -23.21 -5.24
C GLY A 491 12.64 -24.14 -4.05
N ALA A 492 11.79 -25.15 -4.24
CA ALA A 492 11.51 -26.18 -3.24
C ALA A 492 12.66 -27.21 -3.19
N SER A 493 13.83 -26.77 -2.69
CA SER A 493 15.09 -27.49 -2.89
C SER A 493 15.16 -28.88 -2.25
N THR A 494 14.34 -29.19 -1.23
CA THR A 494 14.27 -30.53 -0.62
C THR A 494 13.21 -31.45 -1.21
N PHE A 495 12.36 -30.96 -2.10
CA PHE A 495 11.22 -31.74 -2.60
C PHE A 495 11.70 -32.86 -3.53
N ASN A 496 11.40 -34.11 -3.15
CA ASN A 496 11.75 -35.30 -3.95
C ASN A 496 10.73 -36.43 -3.75
N GLN A 497 9.44 -36.12 -3.79
CA GLN A 497 8.36 -37.09 -3.59
C GLN A 497 7.73 -37.52 -4.91
N ASP A 498 7.34 -38.79 -4.99
CA ASP A 498 6.77 -39.37 -6.20
C ASP A 498 5.43 -38.70 -6.55
N ILE A 499 5.38 -38.20 -7.79
CA ILE A 499 4.25 -37.53 -8.44
C ILE A 499 4.00 -38.09 -9.85
N SER A 500 4.55 -39.27 -10.15
CA SER A 500 4.40 -39.97 -11.43
C SER A 500 2.93 -40.27 -11.79
N GLY A 501 2.09 -40.44 -10.77
CA GLY A 501 0.66 -40.73 -10.90
C GLY A 501 -0.23 -39.52 -11.25
N TRP A 502 0.32 -38.31 -11.32
CA TRP A 502 -0.47 -37.12 -11.64
C TRP A 502 -1.00 -37.14 -13.07
N ASN A 503 -2.27 -36.74 -13.22
CA ASN A 503 -2.86 -36.49 -14.52
C ASN A 503 -2.60 -35.03 -14.94
N THR A 504 -1.78 -34.83 -15.96
CA THR A 504 -1.39 -33.52 -16.50
C THR A 504 -2.10 -33.16 -17.81
N SER A 505 -3.09 -33.94 -18.27
CA SER A 505 -3.69 -33.77 -19.61
C SER A 505 -4.37 -32.42 -19.85
N SER A 506 -4.71 -31.70 -18.78
CA SER A 506 -5.35 -30.37 -18.82
C SER A 506 -4.37 -29.21 -18.61
N VAL A 507 -3.08 -29.49 -18.40
CA VAL A 507 -2.06 -28.46 -18.17
C VAL A 507 -1.55 -27.92 -19.51
N GLU A 508 -1.57 -26.59 -19.66
CA GLU A 508 -1.07 -25.92 -20.88
C GLU A 508 0.33 -25.30 -20.69
N VAL A 509 0.70 -24.97 -19.44
CA VAL A 509 1.96 -24.26 -19.12
C VAL A 509 2.64 -24.90 -17.91
N MET A 510 3.89 -25.33 -18.09
CA MET A 510 4.74 -25.97 -17.05
C MET A 510 6.00 -25.15 -16.72
N ASP A 511 6.03 -23.87 -17.12
CA ASP A 511 7.19 -23.00 -16.95
C ASP A 511 7.71 -23.01 -15.52
N THR A 512 9.03 -23.16 -15.39
CA THR A 512 9.79 -23.10 -14.12
C THR A 512 9.29 -24.05 -13.02
N MET A 513 8.51 -25.08 -13.33
CA MET A 513 7.85 -25.93 -12.32
C MET A 513 8.81 -26.51 -11.29
N PHE A 514 10.03 -26.89 -11.69
CA PHE A 514 11.08 -27.45 -10.84
C PHE A 514 12.36 -26.61 -10.83
N ARG A 515 12.28 -25.31 -11.19
CA ARG A 515 13.44 -24.42 -11.13
C ARG A 515 14.04 -24.43 -9.72
N GLY A 516 15.32 -24.74 -9.56
CA GLY A 516 16.01 -24.78 -8.27
C GLY A 516 15.53 -25.89 -7.33
N ALA A 517 14.74 -26.87 -7.79
CA ALA A 517 14.38 -28.06 -7.02
C ALA A 517 15.57 -29.05 -7.02
N THR A 518 16.65 -28.68 -6.32
CA THR A 518 17.98 -29.32 -6.46
C THR A 518 18.04 -30.80 -6.08
N THR A 519 17.05 -31.33 -5.36
CA THR A 519 16.97 -32.76 -4.97
C THR A 519 15.95 -33.57 -5.78
N PHE A 520 15.11 -32.92 -6.58
CA PHE A 520 14.02 -33.58 -7.28
C PHE A 520 14.55 -34.52 -8.36
N ASN A 521 14.20 -35.81 -8.27
CA ASN A 521 14.63 -36.85 -9.20
C ASN A 521 13.60 -37.99 -9.30
N GLN A 522 12.32 -37.65 -9.52
CA GLN A 522 11.21 -38.61 -9.54
C GLN A 522 10.70 -38.90 -10.96
N PRO A 523 10.21 -40.13 -11.23
CA PRO A 523 9.95 -40.61 -12.59
C PRO A 523 8.66 -40.04 -13.18
N ILE A 524 8.74 -38.83 -13.74
CA ILE A 524 7.60 -38.10 -14.34
C ILE A 524 7.42 -38.34 -15.85
N GLY A 525 8.10 -39.34 -16.43
CA GLY A 525 7.98 -39.69 -17.84
C GLY A 525 6.56 -40.11 -18.26
N SER A 526 5.74 -40.60 -17.32
CA SER A 526 4.35 -41.02 -17.54
C SER A 526 3.36 -39.88 -17.75
N TRP A 527 3.77 -38.62 -17.57
CA TRP A 527 2.87 -37.47 -17.69
C TRP A 527 2.37 -37.27 -19.13
N ASN A 528 1.10 -36.91 -19.26
CA ASN A 528 0.52 -36.52 -20.54
C ASN A 528 0.80 -35.03 -20.80
N THR A 529 1.75 -34.75 -21.67
CA THR A 529 2.15 -33.38 -22.05
C THR A 529 1.58 -32.90 -23.37
N ALA A 530 0.67 -33.65 -24.01
CA ALA A 530 0.17 -33.32 -25.36
C ALA A 530 -0.57 -31.97 -25.45
N GLY A 531 -1.06 -31.46 -24.31
CA GLY A 531 -1.67 -30.14 -24.19
C GLY A 531 -0.70 -28.99 -23.93
N VAL A 532 0.54 -29.27 -23.55
CA VAL A 532 1.52 -28.28 -23.07
C VAL A 532 2.07 -27.47 -24.25
N ARG A 533 2.08 -26.14 -24.09
CA ARG A 533 2.59 -25.18 -25.07
C ARG A 533 3.92 -24.56 -24.66
N SER A 534 4.20 -24.52 -23.36
CA SER A 534 5.44 -23.95 -22.83
C SER A 534 5.94 -24.78 -21.65
N MET A 535 7.24 -25.08 -21.70
CA MET A 535 8.03 -25.75 -20.65
C MET A 535 9.25 -24.90 -20.29
N GLN A 536 9.18 -23.58 -20.52
CA GLN A 536 10.34 -22.70 -20.41
C GLN A 536 10.96 -22.81 -19.01
N GLY A 537 12.25 -23.13 -18.98
CA GLY A 537 13.00 -23.22 -17.75
C GLY A 537 12.50 -24.23 -16.71
N MET A 538 11.77 -25.27 -17.12
CA MET A 538 11.14 -26.23 -16.19
C MET A 538 12.12 -26.83 -15.19
N PHE A 539 13.36 -27.11 -15.60
CA PHE A 539 14.41 -27.73 -14.77
C PHE A 539 15.66 -26.85 -14.58
N ILE A 540 15.53 -25.51 -14.69
CA ILE A 540 16.63 -24.58 -14.38
C ILE A 540 17.22 -24.93 -13.01
N SER A 541 18.50 -25.27 -12.94
CA SER A 541 19.23 -25.62 -11.72
C SER A 541 18.63 -26.78 -10.91
N ALA A 542 17.83 -27.67 -11.53
CA ALA A 542 17.37 -28.92 -10.92
C ALA A 542 18.52 -29.96 -10.94
N SER A 543 19.57 -29.70 -10.16
CA SER A 543 20.89 -30.34 -10.31
C SER A 543 20.93 -31.85 -10.11
N ALA A 544 19.90 -32.45 -9.49
CA ALA A 544 19.81 -33.90 -9.30
C ALA A 544 18.89 -34.61 -10.32
N PHE A 545 18.12 -33.87 -11.12
CA PHE A 545 17.12 -34.46 -12.00
C PHE A 545 17.79 -35.23 -13.16
N ASN A 546 17.50 -36.52 -13.26
CA ASN A 546 18.01 -37.40 -14.31
C ASN A 546 17.05 -38.56 -14.60
N GLN A 547 15.74 -38.30 -14.62
CA GLN A 547 14.73 -39.31 -14.97
C GLN A 547 14.32 -39.19 -16.43
N SER A 548 14.04 -40.33 -17.06
CA SER A 548 13.60 -40.36 -18.45
C SER A 548 12.25 -39.65 -18.63
N ILE A 549 12.19 -38.83 -19.68
CA ILE A 549 11.04 -38.04 -20.13
C ILE A 549 10.92 -38.10 -21.66
N ASN A 550 11.52 -39.11 -22.29
CA ASN A 550 11.57 -39.26 -23.74
C ASN A 550 10.14 -39.37 -24.33
N ASP A 551 9.25 -40.07 -23.63
CA ASP A 551 7.88 -40.35 -24.08
C ASP A 551 6.96 -39.12 -24.15
N TRP A 552 7.39 -37.97 -23.59
CA TRP A 552 6.63 -36.74 -23.57
C TRP A 552 6.25 -36.27 -24.98
N LYS A 553 5.02 -35.78 -25.12
CA LYS A 553 4.49 -35.22 -26.37
C LYS A 553 4.75 -33.72 -26.40
N THR A 554 5.66 -33.29 -27.27
CA THR A 554 6.16 -31.90 -27.35
C THR A 554 5.75 -31.16 -28.63
N SER A 555 4.92 -31.75 -29.48
CA SER A 555 4.57 -31.21 -30.81
C SER A 555 3.82 -29.86 -30.80
N ARG A 556 3.52 -29.31 -29.62
CA ARG A 556 2.87 -28.00 -29.43
C ARG A 556 3.77 -27.00 -28.69
N VAL A 557 4.99 -27.40 -28.32
CA VAL A 557 5.95 -26.55 -27.60
C VAL A 557 6.65 -25.65 -28.61
N GLU A 558 6.49 -24.34 -28.43
CA GLU A 558 7.08 -23.33 -29.34
C GLU A 558 8.46 -22.84 -28.87
N SER A 559 8.77 -22.99 -27.58
CA SER A 559 10.03 -22.57 -26.97
C SER A 559 10.51 -23.57 -25.93
N MET A 560 11.79 -23.96 -26.01
CA MET A 560 12.49 -24.82 -25.05
C MET A 560 13.61 -24.07 -24.31
N GLU A 561 13.55 -22.74 -24.30
CA GLU A 561 14.59 -21.92 -23.68
C GLU A 561 14.82 -22.28 -22.20
N ASN A 562 16.08 -22.41 -21.84
CA ASN A 562 16.56 -22.71 -20.48
C ASN A 562 16.05 -24.03 -19.88
N MET A 563 15.44 -24.95 -20.66
CA MET A 563 14.76 -26.15 -20.14
C MET A 563 15.58 -26.92 -19.08
N PHE A 564 16.87 -27.13 -19.33
CA PHE A 564 17.83 -27.85 -18.47
C PHE A 564 19.05 -26.98 -18.09
N TYR A 565 18.92 -25.65 -18.12
CA TYR A 565 19.98 -24.73 -17.71
C TYR A 565 20.51 -25.10 -16.32
N MET A 566 21.79 -25.40 -16.18
CA MET A 566 22.46 -25.86 -14.95
C MET A 566 21.86 -27.12 -14.31
N ALA A 567 21.12 -27.96 -15.05
CA ALA A 567 20.69 -29.27 -14.60
C ALA A 567 21.86 -30.28 -14.71
N SER A 568 22.86 -30.12 -13.86
CA SER A 568 24.20 -30.72 -14.03
C SER A 568 24.25 -32.26 -14.09
N ALA A 569 23.24 -32.96 -13.56
CA ALA A 569 23.15 -34.43 -13.60
C ALA A 569 22.30 -34.98 -14.76
N PHE A 570 21.58 -34.13 -15.50
CA PHE A 570 20.65 -34.58 -16.53
C PHE A 570 21.40 -35.19 -17.72
N ASN A 571 21.09 -36.45 -18.04
CA ASN A 571 21.71 -37.20 -19.13
C ASN A 571 20.77 -38.29 -19.66
N GLN A 572 19.56 -37.90 -20.06
CA GLN A 572 18.57 -38.83 -20.62
C GLN A 572 18.35 -38.57 -22.10
N ASP A 573 18.03 -39.63 -22.83
CA ASP A 573 17.62 -39.56 -24.25
C ASP A 573 16.32 -38.74 -24.40
N LEU A 574 16.27 -37.92 -25.45
CA LEU A 574 15.15 -37.03 -25.80
C LEU A 574 14.76 -37.16 -27.28
N ASN A 575 15.19 -38.22 -27.96
CA ASN A 575 15.03 -38.39 -29.40
C ASN A 575 13.55 -38.60 -29.84
N GLU A 576 12.65 -38.95 -28.91
CA GLU A 576 11.21 -39.04 -29.21
C GLU A 576 10.49 -37.69 -29.20
N TRP A 577 11.17 -36.62 -28.80
CA TRP A 577 10.58 -35.29 -28.80
C TRP A 577 10.38 -34.77 -30.22
N ASN A 578 9.17 -34.28 -30.49
CA ASN A 578 8.87 -33.53 -31.69
C ASN A 578 9.22 -32.05 -31.45
N THR A 579 10.26 -31.57 -32.13
CA THR A 579 10.75 -30.18 -32.06
C THR A 579 10.33 -29.33 -33.26
N SER A 580 9.48 -29.83 -34.17
CA SER A 580 9.15 -29.15 -35.43
C SER A 580 8.46 -27.79 -35.23
N SER A 581 7.93 -27.51 -34.04
CA SER A 581 7.29 -26.22 -33.70
C SER A 581 8.19 -25.28 -32.91
N VAL A 582 9.40 -25.72 -32.53
CA VAL A 582 10.31 -24.95 -31.68
C VAL A 582 11.00 -23.87 -32.49
N LEU A 583 10.94 -22.62 -32.02
CA LEU A 583 11.61 -21.48 -32.63
C LEU A 583 12.93 -21.11 -31.92
N SER A 584 13.07 -21.46 -30.64
CA SER A 584 14.22 -21.10 -29.81
C SER A 584 14.60 -22.20 -28.84
N MET A 585 15.90 -22.53 -28.80
CA MET A 585 16.55 -23.49 -27.91
C MET A 585 17.64 -22.83 -27.05
N ARG A 586 17.57 -21.50 -26.86
CA ARG A 586 18.60 -20.76 -26.12
C ARG A 586 18.83 -21.34 -24.72
N ASN A 587 20.11 -21.49 -24.37
CA ASN A 587 20.58 -21.98 -23.08
C ASN A 587 19.98 -23.33 -22.64
N MET A 588 19.43 -24.14 -23.57
CA MET A 588 18.63 -25.32 -23.20
C MET A 588 19.41 -26.29 -22.30
N PHE A 589 20.70 -26.51 -22.58
CA PHE A 589 21.60 -27.36 -21.80
C PHE A 589 22.83 -26.61 -21.27
N LEU A 590 22.77 -25.27 -21.17
CA LEU A 590 23.89 -24.48 -20.64
C LEU A 590 24.23 -24.96 -19.23
N GLY A 591 25.45 -25.44 -19.01
CA GLY A 591 25.93 -25.97 -17.73
C GLY A 591 25.35 -27.33 -17.34
N ALA A 592 24.65 -28.04 -18.24
CA ALA A 592 24.25 -29.42 -18.05
C ALA A 592 25.45 -30.35 -18.27
N THR A 593 26.41 -30.32 -17.33
CA THR A 593 27.75 -30.91 -17.48
C THR A 593 27.76 -32.40 -17.81
N ALA A 594 26.73 -33.15 -17.41
CA ALA A 594 26.61 -34.58 -17.65
C ALA A 594 25.87 -34.94 -18.96
N PHE A 595 25.29 -33.97 -19.65
CA PHE A 595 24.38 -34.23 -20.76
C PHE A 595 25.12 -34.75 -21.99
N ASP A 596 24.75 -35.95 -22.43
CA ASP A 596 25.15 -36.61 -23.68
C ASP A 596 24.00 -37.51 -24.18
N GLY A 597 22.74 -37.13 -23.87
CA GLY A 597 21.55 -37.90 -24.22
C GLY A 597 21.17 -37.70 -25.69
N LYS A 598 20.64 -38.75 -26.33
CA LYS A 598 20.34 -38.73 -27.77
C LYS A 598 19.31 -37.68 -28.16
N ILE A 599 19.64 -36.90 -29.19
CA ILE A 599 18.82 -35.83 -29.77
C ILE A 599 18.91 -35.77 -31.32
N SER A 600 19.48 -36.80 -31.95
CA SER A 600 19.71 -36.85 -33.40
C SER A 600 18.43 -36.72 -34.23
N ASP A 601 17.30 -37.19 -33.69
CA ASP A 601 16.02 -37.29 -34.43
C ASP A 601 15.21 -35.98 -34.41
N TRP A 602 15.73 -34.91 -33.80
CA TRP A 602 15.04 -33.63 -33.70
C TRP A 602 14.85 -32.96 -35.08
N ASP A 603 13.64 -32.48 -35.33
CA ASP A 603 13.35 -31.57 -36.43
C ASP A 603 13.69 -30.14 -36.01
N THR A 604 14.85 -29.65 -36.42
CA THR A 604 15.34 -28.31 -36.13
C THR A 604 15.01 -27.30 -37.23
N SER A 605 14.23 -27.66 -38.26
CA SER A 605 14.09 -26.84 -39.47
C SER A 605 13.48 -25.46 -39.24
N ASN A 606 12.76 -25.27 -38.13
CA ASN A 606 12.13 -24.00 -37.75
C ASN A 606 12.88 -23.25 -36.63
N VAL A 607 13.94 -23.83 -36.06
CA VAL A 607 14.71 -23.20 -34.99
C VAL A 607 15.49 -22.02 -35.54
N GLN A 608 15.34 -20.86 -34.89
CA GLN A 608 16.00 -19.61 -35.27
C GLN A 608 17.17 -19.27 -34.34
N PHE A 609 17.13 -19.72 -33.09
CA PHE A 609 18.10 -19.35 -32.05
C PHE A 609 18.58 -20.56 -31.26
N MET A 610 19.89 -20.79 -31.29
CA MET A 610 20.61 -21.86 -30.57
C MET A 610 21.70 -21.31 -29.65
N ASP A 611 21.60 -20.03 -29.26
CA ASP A 611 22.59 -19.35 -28.42
C ASP A 611 22.81 -20.12 -27.10
N HIS A 612 24.07 -20.38 -26.76
CA HIS A 612 24.52 -21.10 -25.57
C HIS A 612 23.87 -22.47 -25.33
N MET A 613 23.34 -23.11 -26.38
CA MET A 613 22.55 -24.34 -26.22
C MET A 613 23.29 -25.43 -25.43
N PHE A 614 24.59 -25.62 -25.67
CA PHE A 614 25.47 -26.59 -25.01
C PHE A 614 26.66 -25.92 -24.30
N ASP A 615 26.55 -24.63 -23.98
CA ASP A 615 27.63 -23.90 -23.31
C ASP A 615 27.94 -24.56 -21.95
N ASN A 616 29.20 -24.94 -21.73
CA ASN A 616 29.68 -25.71 -20.58
C ASN A 616 28.99 -27.08 -20.38
N ALA A 617 28.36 -27.66 -21.40
CA ALA A 617 27.93 -29.06 -21.41
C ALA A 617 29.15 -29.97 -21.67
N THR A 618 30.02 -30.11 -20.67
CA THR A 618 31.38 -30.67 -20.82
C THR A 618 31.47 -32.07 -21.42
N LEU A 619 30.44 -32.91 -21.25
CA LEU A 619 30.40 -34.28 -21.78
C LEU A 619 29.63 -34.42 -23.10
N PHE A 620 28.98 -33.36 -23.59
CA PHE A 620 28.14 -33.45 -24.78
C PHE A 620 28.96 -33.80 -26.03
N ASN A 621 28.62 -34.90 -26.69
CA ASN A 621 29.26 -35.33 -27.93
C ASN A 621 28.32 -36.16 -28.84
N GLN A 622 27.02 -35.86 -28.82
CA GLN A 622 26.04 -36.58 -29.65
C GLN A 622 26.08 -36.16 -31.11
N ASP A 623 25.90 -37.13 -32.02
CA ASP A 623 25.82 -36.89 -33.46
C ASP A 623 24.57 -36.07 -33.80
N ILE A 624 24.81 -34.83 -34.24
CA ILE A 624 23.81 -33.84 -34.64
C ILE A 624 24.07 -33.34 -36.07
N GLY A 625 24.93 -34.01 -36.85
CA GLY A 625 25.23 -33.63 -38.23
C GLY A 625 24.00 -33.71 -39.15
N VAL A 626 23.01 -34.49 -38.75
CA VAL A 626 21.72 -34.66 -39.46
C VAL A 626 20.73 -33.51 -39.29
N TRP A 627 20.98 -32.58 -38.35
CA TRP A 627 20.07 -31.47 -38.08
C TRP A 627 19.96 -30.49 -39.27
N ASN A 628 18.74 -30.01 -39.52
CA ASN A 628 18.50 -28.94 -40.47
C ASN A 628 18.59 -27.58 -39.77
N VAL A 629 19.70 -26.87 -39.98
CA VAL A 629 19.97 -25.56 -39.35
C VAL A 629 19.75 -24.38 -40.30
N HIS A 630 19.11 -24.59 -41.46
CA HIS A 630 18.94 -23.54 -42.48
C HIS A 630 18.23 -22.27 -41.96
N SER A 631 17.28 -22.43 -41.04
CA SER A 631 16.53 -21.30 -40.46
C SER A 631 17.24 -20.61 -39.30
N VAL A 632 18.39 -21.12 -38.85
CA VAL A 632 19.11 -20.59 -37.68
C VAL A 632 19.76 -19.26 -38.03
N ILE A 633 19.52 -18.26 -37.18
CA ILE A 633 20.06 -16.90 -37.29
C ILE A 633 21.25 -16.72 -36.35
N SER A 634 21.24 -17.35 -35.18
CA SER A 634 22.25 -17.15 -34.13
C SER A 634 22.60 -18.46 -33.42
N MET A 635 23.91 -18.74 -33.34
CA MET A 635 24.53 -19.87 -32.64
C MET A 635 25.64 -19.37 -31.68
N ASN A 636 25.46 -18.17 -31.10
CA ASN A 636 26.46 -17.57 -30.23
C ASN A 636 26.77 -18.52 -29.06
N ALA A 637 28.05 -18.81 -28.84
CA ALA A 637 28.53 -19.67 -27.76
C ALA A 637 27.85 -21.06 -27.70
N MET A 638 27.32 -21.58 -28.80
CA MET A 638 26.53 -22.82 -28.81
C MET A 638 27.28 -24.00 -28.18
N PHE A 639 28.58 -24.13 -28.42
CA PHE A 639 29.47 -25.16 -27.85
C PHE A 639 30.60 -24.58 -26.99
N HIS A 640 30.46 -23.33 -26.53
CA HIS A 640 31.47 -22.70 -25.66
C HIS A 640 31.73 -23.60 -24.45
N GLY A 641 32.96 -24.01 -24.18
CA GLY A 641 33.31 -24.91 -23.07
C GLY A 641 32.74 -26.34 -23.14
N ALA A 642 32.15 -26.77 -24.27
CA ALA A 642 31.73 -28.16 -24.48
C ALA A 642 32.96 -29.03 -24.80
N THR A 643 33.76 -29.35 -23.77
CA THR A 643 35.11 -29.90 -23.93
C THR A 643 35.23 -31.23 -24.67
N SER A 644 34.14 -32.01 -24.75
CA SER A 644 34.12 -33.33 -25.40
C SER A 644 33.56 -33.31 -26.82
N PHE A 645 32.99 -32.19 -27.28
CA PHE A 645 32.29 -32.12 -28.55
C PHE A 645 33.26 -32.15 -29.74
N ASP A 646 33.10 -33.15 -30.62
CA ASP A 646 33.90 -33.34 -31.83
C ASP A 646 33.11 -34.09 -32.92
N GLN A 647 31.81 -33.84 -33.04
CA GLN A 647 30.97 -34.51 -34.05
C GLN A 647 30.99 -33.75 -35.38
N ASP A 648 30.93 -34.51 -36.48
CA ASP A 648 30.90 -33.97 -37.84
C ASP A 648 29.62 -33.16 -38.08
N ILE A 649 29.80 -31.86 -38.35
CA ILE A 649 28.75 -30.89 -38.67
C ILE A 649 29.04 -30.20 -40.02
N SER A 650 29.89 -30.79 -40.85
CA SER A 650 30.27 -30.25 -42.17
C SER A 650 29.09 -30.14 -43.14
N THR A 651 28.00 -30.87 -42.89
CA THR A 651 26.77 -30.91 -43.68
C THR A 651 25.78 -29.78 -43.37
N TRP A 652 26.01 -29.01 -42.31
CA TRP A 652 25.10 -27.94 -41.89
C TRP A 652 25.05 -26.78 -42.88
N ASP A 653 23.84 -26.35 -43.25
CA ASP A 653 23.62 -25.13 -44.02
C ASP A 653 23.54 -23.90 -43.11
N VAL A 654 24.70 -23.27 -42.88
CA VAL A 654 24.83 -22.07 -42.04
C VAL A 654 24.68 -20.75 -42.82
N SER A 655 24.16 -20.77 -44.05
CA SER A 655 24.09 -19.60 -44.94
C SER A 655 23.25 -18.43 -44.43
N HIS A 656 22.38 -18.67 -43.44
CA HIS A 656 21.53 -17.66 -42.79
C HIS A 656 22.04 -17.24 -41.41
N VAL A 657 23.08 -17.89 -40.89
CA VAL A 657 23.61 -17.60 -39.56
C VAL A 657 24.39 -16.28 -39.62
N VAL A 658 23.96 -15.34 -38.78
CA VAL A 658 24.55 -13.99 -38.66
C VAL A 658 25.57 -13.95 -37.52
N ASN A 659 25.33 -14.72 -36.46
CA ASN A 659 26.12 -14.67 -35.23
C ASN A 659 26.67 -16.05 -34.83
N LEU A 660 28.00 -16.17 -34.88
CA LEU A 660 28.83 -17.33 -34.55
C LEU A 660 29.89 -16.97 -33.49
N ASN A 661 29.75 -15.84 -32.79
CA ASN A 661 30.68 -15.45 -31.73
C ASN A 661 30.84 -16.58 -30.71
N GLU A 662 32.07 -16.86 -30.31
CA GLU A 662 32.42 -17.82 -29.25
C GLU A 662 31.92 -19.26 -29.48
N MET A 663 31.46 -19.62 -30.69
CA MET A 663 30.74 -20.88 -30.93
C MET A 663 31.47 -22.11 -30.41
N PHE A 664 32.79 -22.19 -30.56
CA PHE A 664 33.65 -23.30 -30.12
C PHE A 664 34.72 -22.89 -29.11
N ALA A 665 34.61 -21.69 -28.53
CA ALA A 665 35.58 -21.21 -27.56
C ALA A 665 35.72 -22.21 -26.39
N GLY A 666 36.92 -22.71 -26.13
CA GLY A 666 37.17 -23.73 -25.11
C GLY A 666 36.62 -25.14 -25.38
N ALA A 667 36.06 -25.44 -26.55
CA ALA A 667 35.64 -26.79 -26.95
C ALA A 667 36.87 -27.69 -27.27
N ALA A 668 37.56 -28.13 -26.23
CA ALA A 668 38.93 -28.68 -26.31
C ALA A 668 39.13 -29.86 -27.30
N ALA A 669 38.10 -30.67 -27.56
CA ALA A 669 38.18 -31.80 -28.48
C ALA A 669 37.89 -31.44 -29.95
N PHE A 670 37.32 -30.27 -30.23
CA PHE A 670 36.76 -29.94 -31.54
C PHE A 670 37.83 -29.79 -32.63
N ASP A 671 37.82 -30.67 -33.63
CA ASP A 671 38.71 -30.66 -34.79
C ASP A 671 38.01 -31.22 -36.05
N GLN A 672 36.93 -30.55 -36.48
CA GLN A 672 36.16 -30.95 -37.67
C GLN A 672 36.39 -30.02 -38.87
N ASP A 673 36.18 -30.53 -40.09
CA ASP A 673 36.28 -29.76 -41.33
C ASP A 673 35.03 -28.88 -41.55
N LEU A 674 35.24 -27.56 -41.52
CA LEU A 674 34.19 -26.55 -41.75
C LEU A 674 34.37 -25.80 -43.09
N GLY A 675 35.23 -26.29 -43.99
CA GLY A 675 35.50 -25.65 -45.28
C GLY A 675 34.29 -25.57 -46.21
N SER A 676 33.32 -26.48 -46.06
CA SER A 676 32.07 -26.48 -46.81
C SER A 676 31.04 -25.45 -46.33
N TRP A 677 31.22 -24.86 -45.15
CA TRP A 677 30.24 -23.95 -44.57
C TRP A 677 30.13 -22.65 -45.36
N ASN A 678 28.91 -22.28 -45.73
CA ASN A 678 28.63 -20.98 -46.33
C ASN A 678 28.45 -19.90 -45.25
N VAL A 679 29.50 -19.15 -44.94
CA VAL A 679 29.47 -18.06 -43.94
C VAL A 679 29.20 -16.66 -44.52
N SER A 680 28.63 -16.56 -45.73
CA SER A 680 28.39 -15.28 -46.40
C SER A 680 27.47 -14.29 -45.67
N SER A 681 26.64 -14.77 -44.74
CA SER A 681 25.76 -13.92 -43.90
C SER A 681 26.37 -13.58 -42.54
N ALA A 682 27.47 -14.23 -42.16
CA ALA A 682 28.07 -14.07 -40.84
C ALA A 682 28.70 -12.68 -40.70
N ILE A 683 28.32 -11.94 -39.65
CA ILE A 683 28.92 -10.64 -39.30
C ILE A 683 29.56 -10.63 -37.90
N MET A 684 29.31 -11.67 -37.09
CA MET A 684 29.88 -11.82 -35.75
C MET A 684 30.60 -13.18 -35.66
N LEU A 685 31.93 -13.14 -35.70
CA LEU A 685 32.86 -14.29 -35.70
C LEU A 685 33.98 -14.14 -34.65
N GLN A 686 33.77 -13.24 -33.69
CA GLN A 686 34.74 -12.94 -32.64
C GLN A 686 34.87 -14.14 -31.71
N ASP A 687 36.11 -14.43 -31.30
CA ASP A 687 36.44 -15.48 -30.33
C ASP A 687 35.91 -16.88 -30.69
N MET A 688 35.57 -17.15 -31.96
CA MET A 688 34.90 -18.39 -32.40
C MET A 688 35.67 -19.66 -31.97
N PHE A 689 37.01 -19.62 -32.06
CA PHE A 689 37.91 -20.72 -31.67
C PHE A 689 38.82 -20.34 -30.49
N LEU A 690 38.43 -19.35 -29.68
CA LEU A 690 39.25 -18.87 -28.58
C LEU A 690 39.65 -20.02 -27.63
N GLY A 691 40.96 -20.20 -27.43
CA GLY A 691 41.50 -21.23 -26.54
C GLY A 691 41.56 -22.65 -27.11
N ILE A 692 41.22 -22.86 -28.39
CA ILE A 692 41.37 -24.15 -29.09
C ILE A 692 42.20 -24.00 -30.38
N SER A 693 42.55 -25.13 -31.00
CA SER A 693 43.31 -25.20 -32.25
C SER A 693 42.71 -26.28 -33.15
N LEU A 694 42.23 -25.90 -34.33
CA LEU A 694 41.98 -26.85 -35.40
C LEU A 694 43.31 -27.43 -35.90
N SER A 695 43.28 -28.68 -36.37
CA SER A 695 44.39 -29.24 -37.12
C SER A 695 44.64 -28.43 -38.38
N THR A 696 45.90 -28.45 -38.84
CA THR A 696 46.30 -27.71 -40.05
C THR A 696 45.48 -28.13 -41.27
N ALA A 697 45.10 -29.41 -41.40
CA ALA A 697 44.29 -29.88 -42.52
C ALA A 697 42.88 -29.27 -42.53
N ASN A 698 42.23 -29.20 -41.37
CA ASN A 698 40.89 -28.64 -41.23
C ASN A 698 40.92 -27.11 -41.36
N TYR A 699 41.92 -26.44 -40.80
CA TYR A 699 42.06 -24.99 -40.95
C TYR A 699 42.41 -24.57 -42.39
N ASP A 700 43.26 -25.34 -43.09
CA ASP A 700 43.53 -25.12 -44.51
C ASP A 700 42.26 -25.23 -45.36
N SER A 701 41.44 -26.26 -45.09
CA SER A 701 40.17 -26.49 -45.78
C SER A 701 39.18 -25.36 -45.50
N LEU A 702 39.10 -24.88 -44.25
CA LEU A 702 38.31 -23.71 -43.84
C LEU A 702 38.70 -22.47 -44.65
N LEU A 703 39.99 -22.11 -44.65
CA LEU A 703 40.48 -20.91 -45.35
C LEU A 703 40.20 -20.98 -46.86
N VAL A 704 40.51 -22.10 -47.50
CA VAL A 704 40.32 -22.29 -48.94
C VAL A 704 38.83 -22.25 -49.31
N GLY A 705 37.98 -22.92 -48.54
CA GLY A 705 36.54 -22.95 -48.77
C GLY A 705 35.90 -21.58 -48.61
N TRP A 706 36.20 -20.88 -47.51
CA TRP A 706 35.61 -19.57 -47.23
C TRP A 706 36.08 -18.48 -48.20
N ALA A 707 37.32 -18.55 -48.71
CA ALA A 707 37.82 -17.61 -49.70
C ALA A 707 37.04 -17.65 -51.04
N ALA A 708 36.31 -18.72 -51.32
CA ALA A 708 35.47 -18.85 -52.52
C ALA A 708 34.07 -18.20 -52.36
N LEU A 709 33.71 -17.75 -51.15
CA LEU A 709 32.39 -17.21 -50.84
C LEU A 709 32.33 -15.68 -51.02
N PRO A 710 31.13 -15.11 -51.27
CA PRO A 710 30.92 -13.67 -51.16
C PRO A 710 30.83 -13.27 -49.67
N LEU A 711 31.97 -13.05 -49.03
CA LEU A 711 32.06 -12.73 -47.60
C LEU A 711 31.64 -11.28 -47.28
N GLN A 712 31.16 -11.05 -46.05
CA GLN A 712 30.93 -9.70 -45.50
C GLN A 712 32.27 -8.99 -45.22
N SER A 713 32.31 -7.66 -45.29
CA SER A 713 33.55 -6.91 -45.02
C SER A 713 33.69 -6.45 -43.57
N ASN A 714 34.94 -6.19 -43.14
CA ASN A 714 35.29 -5.66 -41.81
C ASN A 714 34.97 -6.61 -40.66
N ILE A 715 35.12 -7.92 -40.88
CA ILE A 715 34.86 -8.94 -39.87
C ILE A 715 36.14 -9.23 -39.06
N VAL A 716 35.98 -9.42 -37.76
CA VAL A 716 37.02 -9.96 -36.88
C VAL A 716 36.74 -11.45 -36.70
N PHE A 717 37.71 -12.28 -37.06
CA PHE A 717 37.65 -13.72 -36.95
C PHE A 717 38.81 -14.22 -36.08
N ASP A 718 38.48 -14.96 -35.03
CA ASP A 718 39.46 -15.63 -34.16
C ASP A 718 39.45 -17.13 -34.44
N ALA A 719 40.54 -17.62 -35.04
CA ALA A 719 40.79 -19.03 -35.33
C ALA A 719 41.63 -19.70 -34.23
N GLY A 720 41.78 -19.07 -33.06
CA GLY A 720 42.51 -19.59 -31.92
C GLY A 720 43.99 -19.83 -32.23
N GLY A 721 44.50 -20.96 -31.75
CA GLY A 721 45.87 -21.39 -32.02
C GLY A 721 46.05 -22.16 -33.34
N SER A 722 45.08 -22.11 -34.26
CA SER A 722 45.09 -22.89 -35.51
C SER A 722 46.18 -22.39 -36.47
N LYS A 723 46.88 -23.30 -37.15
CA LYS A 723 47.98 -22.97 -38.07
C LYS A 723 47.71 -23.43 -39.48
N TYR A 724 48.08 -22.62 -40.48
CA TYR A 724 47.84 -22.89 -41.90
C TYR A 724 49.12 -23.29 -42.67
N SER A 725 48.99 -24.09 -43.72
CA SER A 725 50.09 -24.47 -44.61
C SER A 725 50.44 -23.38 -45.63
N ALA A 726 51.69 -23.38 -46.09
CA ALA A 726 52.11 -22.59 -47.25
C ALA A 726 51.36 -23.04 -48.53
N GLY A 727 51.13 -22.11 -49.46
CA GLY A 727 50.49 -22.40 -50.75
C GLY A 727 49.01 -22.02 -50.77
N PRO A 728 48.06 -22.93 -51.10
CA PRO A 728 46.65 -22.59 -51.28
C PRO A 728 45.99 -21.93 -50.06
N ALA A 729 46.23 -22.44 -48.85
CA ALA A 729 45.64 -21.90 -47.62
C ALA A 729 46.18 -20.50 -47.26
N GLN A 730 47.50 -20.30 -47.37
CA GLN A 730 48.13 -18.98 -47.23
C GLN A 730 47.53 -17.96 -48.23
N ALA A 731 47.42 -18.32 -49.51
CA ALA A 731 46.85 -17.44 -50.53
C ALA A 731 45.38 -17.11 -50.27
N ALA A 732 44.60 -18.09 -49.81
CA ALA A 732 43.20 -17.91 -49.43
C ALA A 732 43.05 -16.96 -48.23
N ARG A 733 43.86 -17.13 -47.18
CA ARG A 733 43.91 -16.24 -46.01
C ARG A 733 44.26 -14.80 -46.40
N GLU A 734 45.32 -14.61 -47.19
CA GLU A 734 45.74 -13.30 -47.67
C GLU A 734 44.66 -12.63 -48.54
N TYR A 735 43.97 -13.41 -49.39
CA TYR A 735 42.84 -12.94 -50.19
C TYR A 735 41.67 -12.45 -49.33
N ILE A 736 41.29 -13.22 -48.30
CA ILE A 736 40.19 -12.85 -47.39
C ILE A 736 40.51 -11.51 -46.70
N ILE A 737 41.71 -11.37 -46.15
CA ILE A 737 42.17 -10.14 -45.48
C ILE A 737 42.17 -8.96 -46.45
N ALA A 738 42.78 -9.10 -47.62
CA ALA A 738 42.96 -7.99 -48.56
C ALA A 738 41.66 -7.56 -49.23
N THR A 739 40.77 -8.51 -49.56
CA THR A 739 39.55 -8.24 -50.34
C THR A 739 38.39 -7.82 -49.46
N PHE A 740 38.22 -8.44 -48.29
CA PHE A 740 37.09 -8.19 -47.40
C PHE A 740 37.47 -7.38 -46.15
N ASN A 741 38.74 -6.97 -46.01
CA ASN A 741 39.23 -6.23 -44.83
C ASN A 741 38.98 -7.00 -43.51
N TRP A 742 39.17 -8.31 -43.52
CA TRP A 742 39.07 -9.13 -42.31
C TRP A 742 40.30 -8.95 -41.41
N ILE A 743 40.07 -9.03 -40.10
CA ILE A 743 41.12 -9.19 -39.10
C ILE A 743 41.08 -10.65 -38.64
N ILE A 744 42.08 -11.43 -39.01
CA ILE A 744 42.18 -12.86 -38.64
C ILE A 744 43.25 -13.00 -37.55
N ALA A 745 42.84 -13.45 -36.36
CA ALA A 745 43.74 -13.89 -35.29
C ALA A 745 43.89 -15.41 -35.36
N ASP A 746 45.11 -15.88 -35.64
CA ASP A 746 45.42 -17.32 -35.74
C ASP A 746 46.87 -17.61 -35.30
N GLY A 747 47.25 -18.88 -35.26
CA GLY A 747 48.57 -19.36 -34.87
C GLY A 747 49.68 -19.13 -35.91
N GLY A 748 49.37 -18.48 -37.04
CA GLY A 748 50.28 -18.25 -38.15
C GLY A 748 50.54 -19.48 -39.01
N GLN A 749 51.57 -19.40 -39.86
CA GLN A 749 51.97 -20.50 -40.74
C GLN A 749 52.58 -21.67 -39.93
N ALA A 750 52.20 -22.90 -40.29
CA ALA A 750 52.59 -24.16 -39.63
C ALA A 750 54.11 -24.45 -39.66
#